data_AF-A0A7J0A102-F1
#
_entry.id   AF-A0A7J0A102-F1
#
_cell.length_a   1.000
_cell.length_b   1.000
_cell.length_c   1.000
_cell.angle_alpha   90.00
_cell.angle_beta   90.00
_cell.angle_gamma   90.00
#
_symmetry.space_group_name_H-M   'P 1'
#
loop_
_entity.id
_entity.type
_entity.pdbx_description
1 polymer ?
#
loop_
_entity_poly.entity_id
_entity_poly.type
_entity_poly.pdbx_seq_one_letter_code
_entity_poly.pdbx_strand_id
1 'polypeptide(L)'
;MRLNNITGFMLLPLVALLFAACEDEWDTAWEEYVEGTANMHVTIAFDRETSVQLQTRAVGGDKGESIQDINSFCMVVYRPKDNNDGNTEWELQGLYPVYGCGTTHTDVSKVTYEKADNRIDEEKNQDNSSGKLEFDLKLHSGKYLIYGVANMGKLERRDYSTPEQLKSIELEWKDGDAALNNQMFGVFSLEPDRNAYYSKKQEILVSAKTKTIHCWLLRLASKVTVAFDGSELYDDVNVFIETITLKDIPRRCFLGMDNEPGKGLDGKKKEDREKVLMLGKTVTIQPPVESDGHIITPDNFIHVCNNAHKYMDGNTDSVLNKVHDHSSEHSLFFYENMQGEGKSKKQSQDGVKIDYPDWKENDDKSGWKDNKPFGTYIEVKGYYQCVARDGASLSSGPITYRFMLGQDTDKDYNAKRNTHYKLTLKLKGYANDYDWHIDYVTEPGLYIVSPQYISYLYNKKMMAHLRIVGEIDPDDPHIYATIVGNEKAELSDFPEGAKVGIAAEETEKDKIYWQPWGDGSEDFPIIPLGVVAPGKTTNDGPWNSFLSLRQTNVIKITPPGYGNAASHLVPDSTVYNRDYWNENNKGWRIYDLNNPKGDPSISKDGVYTVNHVGSEYVLVFPLYTRAKELVTKTGFTGNNPYFAHPRKMKVRFSAHMKGSDGYKWKHVYLDVVQVRRIENPKGVWRKAGSTEPFHVTLMRLPEQSNEQTVDYESFKSVGKWSAEVVKGGDNIITLSTTPDGSGANNKPQHYMTRIEGESEHPIDFQINFNGSEGFAIVKVRYHNYTCEHDIFCRNGYGDVDINDDGIKWSSFNVHHFENGDEPVLTQSPIEGGSLFRRGSYIAILEENDGAIGTALSSYQVMMPDGSKTSKGWSEVAVTKAQEFWKIDSKKADSQRHIAAIEDYNTLISTYPDAVSGITGDDLDYKIKKAYGVVYADGATVVQSTFEDATGYNREKDGVESYKGMRGVVVYNRENHKQLFLPVGKTGYGRRKANNGAWAPAPKDPDGGLRYASRSEVMSGARKYTPLFYDLYKRPGAIYWCERWLDNRNENLGDPKSPYIQNTAPTGGSQIFNVRKSSALDINYFTMGFEGYENNASYNTPGNDTLTGFNNSDAAYIRTVTGRRKSSD
;
A
#
# COMPACT_ATOMS: atom_id res chain seq x y z
N MET A 1 -11.51 75.21 -29.04
CA MET A 1 -11.99 76.61 -29.16
C MET A 1 -11.71 77.26 -27.81
N ARG A 2 -10.48 77.77 -27.63
CA ARG A 2 -10.12 79.19 -27.35
C ARG A 2 -10.59 79.64 -25.95
N LEU A 3 -9.74 79.95 -24.97
CA LEU A 3 -8.43 80.62 -25.03
C LEU A 3 -7.53 80.30 -23.81
N ASN A 4 -6.23 80.08 -24.08
CA ASN A 4 -5.01 80.63 -23.44
C ASN A 4 -4.85 80.63 -21.90
N ASN A 5 -3.68 80.48 -21.27
CA ASN A 5 -2.32 80.02 -21.55
C ASN A 5 -1.49 80.44 -20.30
N ILE A 6 -0.40 79.72 -20.01
CA ILE A 6 0.88 80.26 -19.46
C ILE A 6 1.07 80.36 -17.92
N THR A 7 1.98 79.47 -17.44
CA THR A 7 3.01 79.57 -16.37
C THR A 7 2.56 79.88 -14.94
N GLY A 8 2.95 79.15 -13.89
CA GLY A 8 4.20 78.43 -13.66
C GLY A 8 5.13 79.28 -12.78
N PHE A 9 4.99 79.21 -11.45
CA PHE A 9 6.05 79.49 -10.49
C PHE A 9 5.81 78.74 -9.18
N MET A 10 6.92 78.30 -8.60
CA MET A 10 7.11 77.23 -7.63
C MET A 10 7.05 77.73 -6.18
N LEU A 11 6.73 76.82 -5.25
CA LEU A 11 7.02 76.77 -3.80
C LEU A 11 5.95 77.15 -2.74
N LEU A 12 5.53 76.09 -2.03
CA LEU A 12 5.22 75.96 -0.58
C LEU A 12 6.02 76.89 0.36
N PRO A 13 5.59 77.15 1.63
CA PRO A 13 4.66 76.37 2.48
C PRO A 13 3.61 77.24 3.26
N LEU A 14 2.82 76.61 4.15
CA LEU A 14 1.78 77.14 5.04
C LEU A 14 0.35 77.30 4.48
N VAL A 15 -0.46 76.24 4.69
CA VAL A 15 -1.91 76.38 4.94
C VAL A 15 -2.19 75.68 6.26
N ALA A 16 -2.03 76.45 7.34
CA ALA A 16 -2.63 76.20 8.64
C ALA A 16 -3.24 77.54 9.07
N LEU A 17 -4.48 77.46 9.59
CA LEU A 17 -5.29 78.51 10.20
C LEU A 17 -6.24 79.32 9.29
N LEU A 18 -7.53 79.03 9.50
CA LEU A 18 -8.68 79.95 9.60
C LEU A 18 -9.38 80.40 8.31
N PHE A 19 -10.46 79.69 7.97
CA PHE A 19 -11.74 80.35 7.71
C PHE A 19 -12.85 79.66 8.50
N ALA A 20 -13.49 80.48 9.35
CA ALA A 20 -14.65 80.23 10.18
C ALA A 20 -15.82 81.11 9.67
N ALA A 21 -17.05 80.75 10.08
CA ALA A 21 -18.37 81.41 9.91
C ALA A 21 -19.04 81.22 8.52
N CYS A 22 -20.32 80.90 8.32
CA CYS A 22 -21.60 80.75 9.07
C CYS A 22 -22.42 79.66 8.32
N GLU A 23 -23.46 78.95 8.80
CA GLU A 23 -24.64 79.31 9.59
C GLU A 23 -25.33 78.02 10.12
N ASP A 24 -26.26 78.19 11.06
CA ASP A 24 -26.73 77.24 12.07
C ASP A 24 -27.73 76.16 11.62
N GLU A 25 -27.62 74.95 12.19
CA GLU A 25 -28.77 74.14 12.60
C GLU A 25 -28.49 73.54 13.98
N TRP A 26 -29.31 73.95 14.95
CA TRP A 26 -29.48 73.34 16.25
C TRP A 26 -29.90 71.87 16.08
N ASP A 27 -29.09 70.94 16.57
CA ASP A 27 -29.65 69.72 17.18
C ASP A 27 -28.96 69.42 18.51
N THR A 28 -29.74 69.62 19.55
CA THR A 28 -29.43 69.37 20.95
C THR A 28 -29.61 67.90 21.27
N ALA A 29 -28.54 67.20 21.63
CA ALA A 29 -28.64 66.03 22.49
C ALA A 29 -27.39 65.89 23.37
N TRP A 30 -27.24 66.83 24.31
CA TRP A 30 -26.50 66.55 25.53
C TRP A 30 -27.35 65.52 26.28
N GLU A 31 -26.96 64.26 26.31
CA GLU A 31 -27.57 63.30 27.22
C GLU A 31 -27.25 63.75 28.65
N GLU A 32 -28.13 64.58 29.22
CA GLU A 32 -28.10 64.90 30.64
C GLU A 32 -28.13 63.60 31.43
N TYR A 33 -27.13 63.42 32.29
CA TYR A 33 -27.18 62.46 33.37
C TYR A 33 -28.43 62.73 34.21
N VAL A 34 -29.42 61.85 34.10
CA VAL A 34 -30.66 61.91 34.90
C VAL A 34 -30.52 60.95 36.07
N GLU A 35 -30.67 61.46 37.28
CA GLU A 35 -30.81 60.66 38.50
C GLU A 35 -32.16 59.91 38.52
N GLY A 36 -32.14 58.64 38.91
CA GLY A 36 -33.32 57.78 38.97
C GLY A 36 -32.97 56.29 38.85
N THR A 37 -33.97 55.42 38.68
CA THR A 37 -33.76 53.97 38.43
C THR A 37 -33.80 53.71 36.93
N ALA A 38 -32.71 53.19 36.37
CA ALA A 38 -32.63 52.71 35.01
C ALA A 38 -33.25 51.31 34.91
N ASN A 39 -34.13 51.08 33.93
CA ASN A 39 -34.59 49.75 33.55
C ASN A 39 -33.92 49.42 32.22
N MET A 40 -32.83 48.64 32.28
CA MET A 40 -31.98 48.35 31.13
C MET A 40 -32.24 46.94 30.61
N HIS A 41 -32.22 46.78 29.29
CA HIS A 41 -32.09 45.48 28.66
C HIS A 41 -30.61 45.06 28.63
N VAL A 42 -30.31 43.85 29.08
CA VAL A 42 -28.96 43.32 29.18
C VAL A 42 -28.79 42.17 28.19
N THR A 43 -27.75 42.24 27.37
CA THR A 43 -27.38 41.17 26.44
C THR A 43 -26.00 40.64 26.77
N ILE A 44 -25.91 39.33 27.01
CA ILE A 44 -24.66 38.60 27.20
C ILE A 44 -24.41 37.70 25.99
N ALA A 45 -23.23 37.81 25.39
CA ALA A 45 -22.84 37.07 24.19
C ALA A 45 -21.55 36.25 24.40
N PHE A 46 -21.46 35.05 23.78
CA PHE A 46 -20.33 34.10 23.89
C PHE A 46 -20.29 33.14 22.68
N ASP A 47 -19.13 32.54 22.31
CA ASP A 47 -18.88 31.76 21.06
C ASP A 47 -19.30 30.25 21.08
N ARG A 48 -19.68 29.64 19.95
CA ARG A 48 -20.28 28.29 19.75
C ARG A 48 -20.48 28.09 18.25
N GLU A 49 -20.21 26.89 17.75
CA GLU A 49 -20.49 26.53 16.35
C GLU A 49 -21.22 25.18 16.30
N THR A 50 -21.53 24.74 15.08
CA THR A 50 -22.28 23.52 14.76
C THR A 50 -21.38 22.31 14.52
N SER A 51 -21.86 21.15 14.99
CA SER A 51 -21.17 19.87 14.91
C SER A 51 -21.09 19.27 13.50
N VAL A 52 -19.91 18.82 13.10
CA VAL A 52 -19.72 17.84 12.01
C VAL A 52 -19.25 16.53 12.63
N GLN A 53 -20.02 15.47 12.43
CA GLN A 53 -19.66 14.13 12.93
C GLN A 53 -18.65 13.49 11.97
N LEU A 54 -17.46 13.14 12.47
CA LEU A 54 -16.44 12.41 11.73
C LEU A 54 -16.36 10.98 12.27
N GLN A 55 -16.06 10.01 11.40
CA GLN A 55 -15.63 8.69 11.83
C GLN A 55 -14.10 8.70 11.87
N THR A 56 -13.50 8.26 12.97
CA THR A 56 -12.05 8.31 13.18
C THR A 56 -11.60 7.19 14.11
N ARG A 57 -10.35 6.73 13.92
CA ARG A 57 -9.69 5.71 14.74
C ARG A 57 -8.93 6.30 15.93
N ALA A 58 -8.71 7.61 15.97
CA ALA A 58 -7.99 8.26 17.05
C ALA A 58 -8.82 8.27 18.35
N VAL A 59 -8.16 8.01 19.47
CA VAL A 59 -8.79 7.92 20.80
C VAL A 59 -8.05 8.84 21.76
N GLY A 60 -8.81 9.52 22.62
CA GLY A 60 -8.26 10.58 23.46
C GLY A 60 -8.33 11.91 22.73
N GLY A 61 -8.79 12.92 23.43
CA GLY A 61 -9.30 14.18 22.87
C GLY A 61 -10.64 14.51 23.52
N ASP A 62 -11.05 15.76 23.44
CA ASP A 62 -12.38 16.20 23.85
C ASP A 62 -13.13 16.73 22.62
N LYS A 63 -14.45 16.60 22.65
CA LYS A 63 -15.30 17.31 21.69
C LYS A 63 -15.00 18.81 21.79
N GLY A 64 -14.74 19.46 20.67
CA GLY A 64 -14.44 20.89 20.63
C GLY A 64 -15.55 21.79 21.20
N GLU A 65 -16.72 21.21 21.45
CA GLU A 65 -17.89 21.81 22.08
C GLU A 65 -18.01 21.67 23.59
N SER A 66 -17.11 20.92 24.24
CA SER A 66 -17.25 20.57 25.67
C SER A 66 -17.34 21.75 26.65
N ILE A 67 -16.80 22.94 26.30
CA ILE A 67 -16.81 24.12 27.18
C ILE A 67 -17.66 25.29 26.67
N GLN A 68 -18.54 25.05 25.69
CA GLN A 68 -19.20 26.14 24.98
C GLN A 68 -20.40 26.76 25.71
N ASP A 69 -21.19 25.95 26.42
CA ASP A 69 -22.46 26.38 26.99
C ASP A 69 -22.31 27.10 28.35
N ILE A 70 -23.28 27.98 28.66
CA ILE A 70 -23.47 28.56 30.00
C ILE A 70 -24.54 27.78 30.74
N ASN A 71 -24.16 27.18 31.87
CA ASN A 71 -25.05 26.48 32.80
C ASN A 71 -25.48 27.36 33.98
N SER A 72 -24.69 28.40 34.29
CA SER A 72 -25.00 29.38 35.33
C SER A 72 -24.33 30.72 35.05
N PHE A 73 -24.99 31.83 35.38
CA PHE A 73 -24.50 33.19 35.20
C PHE A 73 -24.96 34.08 36.36
N CYS A 74 -23.99 34.79 36.95
CA CYS A 74 -24.15 35.73 38.06
C CYS A 74 -23.43 37.04 37.70
N MET A 75 -24.03 38.18 38.04
CA MET A 75 -23.45 39.50 37.81
C MET A 75 -22.99 40.11 39.13
N VAL A 76 -21.79 40.69 39.16
CA VAL A 76 -21.19 41.32 40.36
C VAL A 76 -21.05 42.82 40.10
N VAL A 77 -21.65 43.65 40.96
CA VAL A 77 -21.72 45.11 40.77
C VAL A 77 -20.98 45.81 41.90
N TYR A 78 -20.11 46.76 41.54
CA TYR A 78 -19.37 47.62 42.47
C TYR A 78 -19.70 49.08 42.22
N ARG A 79 -19.73 49.86 43.29
CA ARG A 79 -19.93 51.32 43.27
C ARG A 79 -18.73 52.04 43.89
N PRO A 80 -18.50 53.33 43.58
CA PRO A 80 -17.46 54.12 44.24
C PRO A 80 -17.75 54.21 45.74
N LYS A 81 -16.70 54.12 46.53
CA LYS A 81 -16.74 54.40 47.96
C LYS A 81 -16.51 55.90 48.19
N ASP A 82 -17.31 56.52 49.05
CA ASP A 82 -17.16 57.93 49.40
C ASP A 82 -15.93 58.13 50.30
N ASN A 83 -14.78 58.42 49.67
CA ASN A 83 -13.53 58.69 50.36
C ASN A 83 -13.06 60.14 50.11
N ASN A 84 -12.69 60.86 51.17
CA ASN A 84 -12.26 62.27 51.13
C ASN A 84 -10.78 62.47 50.71
N ASP A 85 -10.11 61.44 50.19
CA ASP A 85 -8.66 61.43 49.91
C ASP A 85 -8.31 61.54 48.41
N GLY A 86 -9.31 61.65 47.53
CA GLY A 86 -9.10 61.82 46.08
C GLY A 86 -8.79 60.52 45.32
N ASN A 87 -8.75 59.37 45.99
CA ASN A 87 -8.60 58.06 45.35
C ASN A 87 -9.96 57.34 45.24
N THR A 88 -10.32 56.88 44.05
CA THR A 88 -11.56 56.12 43.83
C THR A 88 -11.37 54.65 44.24
N GLU A 89 -11.75 54.32 45.47
CA GLU A 89 -11.97 52.92 45.90
C GLU A 89 -13.35 52.42 45.46
N TRP A 90 -13.49 51.11 45.29
CA TRP A 90 -14.73 50.46 44.86
C TRP A 90 -15.21 49.48 45.94
N GLU A 91 -16.47 49.60 46.33
CA GLU A 91 -17.11 48.68 47.27
C GLU A 91 -18.21 47.87 46.57
N LEU A 92 -18.44 46.65 47.05
CA LEU A 92 -19.47 45.76 46.55
C LEU A 92 -20.87 46.38 46.78
N GLN A 93 -21.59 46.65 45.70
CA GLN A 93 -23.00 47.02 45.77
C GLN A 93 -23.86 45.76 45.95
N GLY A 94 -23.55 44.69 45.22
CA GLY A 94 -24.31 43.45 45.32
C GLY A 94 -23.90 42.38 44.32
N LEU A 95 -24.30 41.15 44.65
CA LEU A 95 -24.27 39.99 43.76
C LEU A 95 -25.69 39.77 43.22
N TYR A 96 -25.81 39.66 41.90
CA TYR A 96 -27.07 39.52 41.19
C TYR A 96 -27.10 38.14 40.50
N PRO A 97 -27.70 37.12 41.13
CA PRO A 97 -27.97 35.86 40.45
C PRO A 97 -28.97 36.06 39.30
N VAL A 98 -28.61 35.61 38.10
CA VAL A 98 -29.45 35.80 36.89
C VAL A 98 -29.98 34.46 36.40
N TYR A 99 -29.10 33.51 36.09
CA TYR A 99 -29.44 32.24 35.47
C TYR A 99 -28.67 31.11 36.15
N GLY A 100 -29.35 30.05 36.60
CA GLY A 100 -28.71 28.82 37.11
C GLY A 100 -27.80 28.94 38.36
N CYS A 101 -27.51 30.13 38.89
CA CYS A 101 -26.62 30.33 40.05
C CYS A 101 -27.35 30.56 41.40
N GLY A 102 -28.67 30.36 41.45
CA GLY A 102 -29.49 30.51 42.66
C GLY A 102 -30.89 31.04 42.35
N THR A 103 -31.56 31.61 43.36
CA THR A 103 -32.81 32.36 43.15
C THR A 103 -32.48 33.67 42.43
N THR A 104 -33.12 33.92 41.29
CA THR A 104 -32.94 35.16 40.51
C THR A 104 -33.15 36.41 41.39
N HIS A 105 -32.25 37.39 41.25
CA HIS A 105 -32.31 38.63 42.02
C HIS A 105 -33.61 39.40 41.75
N THR A 106 -34.15 40.12 42.74
CA THR A 106 -35.43 40.84 42.62
C THR A 106 -35.41 41.96 41.56
N ASP A 107 -34.23 42.47 41.25
CA ASP A 107 -34.01 43.51 40.24
C ASP A 107 -33.75 42.95 38.83
N VAL A 108 -33.79 41.63 38.67
CA VAL A 108 -33.61 40.93 37.40
C VAL A 108 -34.93 40.30 36.98
N SER A 109 -35.34 40.51 35.73
CA SER A 109 -36.57 39.93 35.18
C SER A 109 -36.41 39.57 33.70
N LYS A 110 -37.37 38.82 33.14
CA LYS A 110 -37.38 38.37 31.73
C LYS A 110 -36.10 37.65 31.26
N VAL A 111 -35.51 36.84 32.12
CA VAL A 111 -34.31 36.06 31.80
C VAL A 111 -34.62 35.04 30.71
N THR A 112 -33.91 35.13 29.59
CA THR A 112 -34.06 34.28 28.40
C THR A 112 -32.69 33.79 27.97
N TYR A 113 -32.51 32.47 27.96
CA TYR A 113 -31.31 31.83 27.43
C TYR A 113 -31.66 31.13 26.12
N GLU A 114 -31.05 31.56 25.03
CA GLU A 114 -31.31 31.01 23.71
C GLU A 114 -30.01 30.66 22.99
N LYS A 115 -30.06 29.51 22.31
CA LYS A 115 -29.01 29.05 21.40
C LYS A 115 -29.24 29.69 20.02
N ALA A 116 -29.04 31.01 19.92
CA ALA A 116 -29.33 31.85 18.74
C ALA A 116 -28.11 32.69 18.28
N ASP A 117 -28.20 33.32 17.11
CA ASP A 117 -27.13 34.17 16.58
C ASP A 117 -26.90 35.41 17.45
N ASN A 118 -25.66 35.61 17.89
CA ASN A 118 -25.21 36.66 18.80
C ASN A 118 -24.27 37.66 18.12
N ARG A 119 -24.06 37.59 16.80
CA ARG A 119 -23.25 38.53 16.03
C ARG A 119 -24.01 39.84 15.83
N ILE A 120 -23.28 40.96 15.85
CA ILE A 120 -23.83 42.27 15.44
C ILE A 120 -23.96 42.32 13.91
N ASP A 121 -24.82 43.19 13.36
CA ASP A 121 -25.19 43.19 11.93
C ASP A 121 -23.98 43.29 10.97
N GLU A 122 -22.92 43.96 11.40
CA GLU A 122 -21.66 44.15 10.67
C GLU A 122 -20.81 42.87 10.56
N GLU A 123 -21.08 41.86 11.40
CA GLU A 123 -20.30 40.62 11.55
C GLU A 123 -20.95 39.39 10.87
N LYS A 124 -22.07 39.56 10.18
CA LYS A 124 -22.85 38.45 9.57
C LYS A 124 -22.14 37.69 8.43
N ASN A 125 -20.95 38.12 8.00
CA ASN A 125 -20.15 37.51 6.94
C ASN A 125 -18.98 36.63 7.46
N GLN A 126 -18.91 36.36 8.77
CA GLN A 126 -17.86 35.52 9.41
C GLN A 126 -18.43 34.17 9.89
N ASP A 127 -17.59 33.26 10.43
CA ASP A 127 -18.02 31.94 10.94
C ASP A 127 -19.14 32.04 12.01
N ASN A 128 -19.88 30.94 12.17
CA ASN A 128 -21.23 30.90 12.77
C ASN A 128 -21.32 31.25 14.27
N SER A 129 -22.55 31.50 14.69
CA SER A 129 -22.97 32.19 15.90
C SER A 129 -23.45 31.30 17.06
N SER A 130 -23.57 31.87 18.26
CA SER A 130 -23.15 31.09 19.42
C SER A 130 -23.92 31.16 20.74
N GLY A 131 -25.09 31.77 20.75
CA GLY A 131 -25.96 31.81 21.91
C GLY A 131 -25.86 33.11 22.69
N LYS A 132 -26.98 33.47 23.31
CA LYS A 132 -27.17 34.72 24.04
C LYS A 132 -27.97 34.49 25.31
N LEU A 133 -27.64 35.24 26.36
CA LEU A 133 -28.43 35.35 27.58
C LEU A 133 -28.92 36.79 27.69
N GLU A 134 -30.23 36.97 27.68
CA GLU A 134 -30.90 38.27 27.73
C GLU A 134 -31.74 38.42 29.00
N PHE A 135 -31.75 39.59 29.62
CA PHE A 135 -32.58 39.89 30.78
C PHE A 135 -32.78 41.39 30.97
N ASP A 136 -33.82 41.79 31.71
CA ASP A 136 -34.02 43.17 32.12
C ASP A 136 -33.47 43.39 33.54
N LEU A 137 -32.70 44.46 33.74
CA LEU A 137 -32.04 44.83 35.00
C LEU A 137 -32.50 46.20 35.51
N LYS A 138 -32.80 46.29 36.81
CA LYS A 138 -33.02 47.56 37.51
C LYS A 138 -31.77 47.97 38.28
N LEU A 139 -31.24 49.16 37.99
CA LEU A 139 -30.12 49.74 38.71
C LEU A 139 -30.34 51.24 38.93
N HIS A 140 -29.96 51.77 40.09
CA HIS A 140 -29.98 53.21 40.29
C HIS A 140 -28.93 53.91 39.43
N SER A 141 -29.15 55.18 39.14
CA SER A 141 -28.20 56.00 38.39
C SER A 141 -26.93 56.18 39.23
N GLY A 142 -25.78 56.02 38.60
CA GLY A 142 -24.50 55.98 39.29
C GLY A 142 -23.38 55.50 38.41
N LYS A 143 -22.16 55.62 38.92
CA LYS A 143 -20.96 55.06 38.30
C LYS A 143 -20.76 53.64 38.82
N TYR A 144 -20.48 52.68 37.93
CA TYR A 144 -20.36 51.27 38.31
C TYR A 144 -19.17 50.59 37.64
N LEU A 145 -18.65 49.56 38.31
CA LEU A 145 -17.94 48.46 37.66
C LEU A 145 -18.85 47.24 37.72
N ILE A 146 -19.14 46.65 36.56
CA ILE A 146 -20.04 45.51 36.45
C ILE A 146 -19.29 44.37 35.77
N TYR A 147 -19.28 43.19 36.39
CA TYR A 147 -18.60 41.99 35.89
C TYR A 147 -19.57 40.81 35.78
N GLY A 148 -19.41 40.03 34.71
CA GLY A 148 -20.16 38.80 34.46
C GLY A 148 -19.33 37.58 34.81
N VAL A 149 -19.94 36.63 35.52
CA VAL A 149 -19.28 35.39 35.95
C VAL A 149 -20.16 34.20 35.59
N ALA A 150 -19.65 33.28 34.78
CA ALA A 150 -20.39 32.10 34.32
C ALA A 150 -19.73 30.78 34.75
N ASN A 151 -20.55 29.75 34.97
CA ASN A 151 -20.14 28.37 35.29
C ASN A 151 -19.26 28.22 36.55
N MET A 152 -19.42 29.13 37.51
CA MET A 152 -18.63 29.19 38.75
C MET A 152 -19.33 28.58 39.96
N GLY A 153 -20.57 28.08 39.79
CA GLY A 153 -21.42 27.64 40.89
C GLY A 153 -21.80 28.79 41.82
N LYS A 154 -21.99 28.50 43.12
CA LYS A 154 -22.26 29.54 44.14
C LYS A 154 -20.96 30.26 44.52
N LEU A 155 -20.95 31.59 44.41
CA LEU A 155 -19.80 32.44 44.77
C LEU A 155 -19.64 32.67 46.29
N GLU A 156 -20.59 32.22 47.12
CA GLU A 156 -20.66 32.45 48.57
C GLU A 156 -19.43 32.02 49.40
N ARG A 157 -18.54 31.18 48.85
CA ARG A 157 -17.30 30.71 49.51
C ARG A 157 -16.03 31.37 48.99
N ARG A 158 -16.14 32.38 48.15
CA ARG A 158 -15.02 33.11 47.53
C ARG A 158 -15.07 34.58 47.96
N ASP A 159 -13.91 35.22 48.00
CA ASP A 159 -13.86 36.65 48.29
C ASP A 159 -14.04 37.45 47.00
N TYR A 160 -15.10 38.25 46.97
CA TYR A 160 -15.43 39.17 45.87
C TYR A 160 -15.77 40.56 46.41
N SER A 161 -15.31 40.91 47.62
CA SER A 161 -15.69 42.18 48.27
C SER A 161 -15.16 43.41 47.54
N THR A 162 -14.09 43.25 46.75
CA THR A 162 -13.52 44.26 45.85
C THR A 162 -13.34 43.69 44.43
N PRO A 163 -13.28 44.55 43.37
CA PRO A 163 -13.00 44.11 42.00
C PRO A 163 -11.70 43.31 41.89
N GLU A 164 -10.66 43.70 42.62
CA GLU A 164 -9.35 43.03 42.64
C GLU A 164 -9.46 41.62 43.23
N GLN A 165 -10.20 41.46 44.34
CA GLN A 165 -10.42 40.14 44.95
C GLN A 165 -11.21 39.22 44.02
N LEU A 166 -12.28 39.71 43.38
CA LEU A 166 -13.04 38.95 42.38
C LEU A 166 -12.14 38.47 41.24
N LYS A 167 -11.34 39.38 40.66
CA LYS A 167 -10.43 39.04 39.56
C LYS A 167 -9.34 38.06 39.99
N SER A 168 -8.92 38.11 41.26
CA SER A 168 -7.88 37.25 41.84
C SER A 168 -8.32 35.84 42.25
N ILE A 169 -9.61 35.52 42.06
CA ILE A 169 -10.11 34.17 42.34
C ILE A 169 -9.35 33.15 41.51
N GLU A 170 -8.64 32.24 42.18
CA GLU A 170 -7.94 31.12 41.56
C GLU A 170 -8.92 29.97 41.24
N LEU A 171 -8.76 29.41 40.05
CA LEU A 171 -9.45 28.22 39.60
C LEU A 171 -8.45 27.15 39.26
N GLU A 172 -8.66 25.95 39.81
CA GLU A 172 -7.82 24.79 39.56
C GLU A 172 -8.30 24.03 38.32
N TRP A 173 -7.34 23.57 37.52
CA TRP A 173 -7.61 22.71 36.37
C TRP A 173 -8.14 21.36 36.85
N LYS A 174 -9.28 20.94 36.30
CA LYS A 174 -9.89 19.64 36.61
C LYS A 174 -9.52 18.64 35.54
N ASP A 175 -8.69 17.66 35.93
CA ASP A 175 -8.26 16.58 35.06
C ASP A 175 -9.44 15.64 34.70
N GLY A 176 -9.37 15.04 33.50
CA GLY A 176 -10.33 14.04 33.02
C GLY A 176 -11.38 14.59 32.06
N ASP A 177 -12.30 15.41 32.56
CA ASP A 177 -13.42 15.96 31.78
C ASP A 177 -13.25 17.46 31.51
N ALA A 178 -13.01 17.81 30.24
CA ALA A 178 -12.84 19.22 29.84
C ALA A 178 -14.09 20.07 30.13
N ALA A 179 -15.29 19.49 30.15
CA ALA A 179 -16.53 20.21 30.42
C ALA A 179 -16.57 20.85 31.82
N LEU A 180 -15.74 20.36 32.76
CA LEU A 180 -15.60 20.93 34.10
C LEU A 180 -14.76 22.22 34.13
N ASN A 181 -14.04 22.53 33.05
CA ASN A 181 -13.17 23.70 32.92
C ASN A 181 -13.81 24.81 32.06
N ASN A 182 -15.15 24.92 32.10
CA ASN A 182 -15.96 25.80 31.26
C ASN A 182 -16.27 27.17 31.88
N GLN A 183 -15.47 27.62 32.86
CA GLN A 183 -15.67 28.91 33.54
C GLN A 183 -15.47 30.08 32.57
N MET A 184 -16.27 31.13 32.73
CA MET A 184 -16.17 32.34 31.91
C MET A 184 -16.24 33.61 32.76
N PHE A 185 -15.59 34.67 32.26
CA PHE A 185 -15.57 35.99 32.87
C PHE A 185 -15.78 37.06 31.80
N GLY A 186 -16.50 38.13 32.14
CA GLY A 186 -16.78 39.22 31.22
C GLY A 186 -16.89 40.57 31.91
N VAL A 187 -16.70 41.62 31.12
CA VAL A 187 -16.79 43.02 31.56
C VAL A 187 -17.93 43.66 30.77
N PHE A 188 -18.74 44.46 31.46
CA PHE A 188 -19.86 45.14 30.83
C PHE A 188 -19.44 46.47 30.17
N SER A 189 -20.21 46.87 29.16
CA SER A 189 -20.07 48.12 28.43
C SER A 189 -21.45 48.63 28.01
N LEU A 190 -21.55 49.92 27.64
CA LEU A 190 -22.79 50.52 27.13
C LEU A 190 -23.13 50.01 25.72
N GLU A 191 -22.08 49.81 24.91
CA GLU A 191 -22.17 49.28 23.55
C GLU A 191 -21.42 47.94 23.45
N PRO A 192 -21.76 47.04 22.51
CA PRO A 192 -21.02 45.79 22.30
C PRO A 192 -19.53 46.03 22.02
N ASP A 193 -18.65 45.54 22.89
CA ASP A 193 -17.18 45.67 22.73
C ASP A 193 -16.48 44.33 22.96
N ARG A 194 -16.08 43.65 21.87
CA ARG A 194 -15.32 42.38 21.92
C ARG A 194 -13.91 42.56 22.52
N ASN A 195 -13.39 43.78 22.54
CA ASN A 195 -12.07 44.11 23.07
C ASN A 195 -12.12 44.60 24.53
N ALA A 196 -13.28 44.51 25.19
CA ALA A 196 -13.45 44.82 26.61
C ALA A 196 -12.58 43.88 27.45
N TYR A 197 -11.33 44.30 27.68
CA TYR A 197 -10.30 43.44 28.23
C TYR A 197 -10.43 43.35 29.75
N TYR A 198 -10.46 42.13 30.28
CA TYR A 198 -10.65 41.84 31.71
C TYR A 198 -9.61 42.51 32.62
N SER A 199 -8.41 42.84 32.12
CA SER A 199 -7.39 43.55 32.91
C SER A 199 -7.64 45.07 33.06
N LYS A 200 -8.49 45.69 32.24
CA LYS A 200 -8.88 47.11 32.41
C LYS A 200 -10.07 47.26 33.35
N LYS A 201 -10.10 48.37 34.10
CA LYS A 201 -11.29 48.81 34.84
C LYS A 201 -12.18 49.58 33.86
N GLN A 202 -13.28 48.96 33.43
CA GLN A 202 -14.26 49.59 32.57
C GLN A 202 -15.35 50.23 33.43
N GLU A 203 -15.26 51.54 33.59
CA GLU A 203 -16.25 52.32 34.33
C GLU A 203 -17.47 52.58 33.45
N ILE A 204 -18.66 52.29 33.96
CA ILE A 204 -19.92 52.52 33.27
C ILE A 204 -20.71 53.58 34.02
N LEU A 205 -21.15 54.63 33.32
CA LEU A 205 -22.07 55.61 33.86
C LEU A 205 -23.50 55.18 33.50
N VAL A 206 -24.23 54.68 34.49
CA VAL A 206 -25.65 54.34 34.35
C VAL A 206 -26.49 55.56 34.74
N SER A 207 -27.38 55.98 33.85
CA SER A 207 -28.39 57.03 34.10
C SER A 207 -29.79 56.43 33.95
N ALA A 208 -30.81 57.07 34.50
CA ALA A 208 -32.21 56.67 34.31
C ALA A 208 -32.62 56.54 32.82
N LYS A 209 -31.86 57.16 31.89
CA LYS A 209 -32.04 57.04 30.44
C LYS A 209 -31.30 55.86 29.79
N THR A 210 -30.36 55.21 30.47
CA THR A 210 -29.62 54.06 29.93
C THR A 210 -30.62 52.94 29.60
N LYS A 211 -30.64 52.53 28.31
CA LYS A 211 -31.59 51.53 27.82
C LYS A 211 -30.98 50.13 27.68
N THR A 212 -29.69 50.04 27.39
CA THR A 212 -29.00 48.79 27.08
C THR A 212 -27.62 48.75 27.71
N ILE A 213 -27.20 47.55 28.13
CA ILE A 213 -25.80 47.24 28.46
C ILE A 213 -25.44 45.88 27.89
N HIS A 214 -24.19 45.72 27.47
CA HIS A 214 -23.69 44.51 26.82
C HIS A 214 -22.52 43.92 27.62
N CYS A 215 -22.34 42.60 27.56
CA CYS A 215 -21.15 41.92 28.09
C CYS A 215 -20.74 40.75 27.18
N TRP A 216 -19.47 40.75 26.76
CA TRP A 216 -18.85 39.57 26.13
C TRP A 216 -18.22 38.69 27.20
N LEU A 217 -18.64 37.42 27.24
CA LEU A 217 -18.04 36.44 28.14
C LEU A 217 -16.88 35.73 27.45
N LEU A 218 -15.73 35.76 28.11
CA LEU A 218 -14.52 35.07 27.70
C LEU A 218 -14.33 33.81 28.55
N ARG A 219 -14.17 32.67 27.90
CA ARG A 219 -13.76 31.43 28.58
C ARG A 219 -12.38 31.59 29.17
N LEU A 220 -12.15 30.97 30.32
CA LEU A 220 -10.83 30.91 30.94
C LEU A 220 -9.92 29.87 30.28
N ALA A 221 -10.54 28.82 29.73
CA ALA A 221 -9.84 27.81 28.96
C ALA A 221 -9.84 28.17 27.46
N SER A 222 -8.80 27.71 26.80
CA SER A 222 -8.59 27.74 25.37
C SER A 222 -8.48 26.31 24.85
N LYS A 223 -8.49 26.16 23.52
CA LYS A 223 -8.28 24.86 22.90
C LYS A 223 -7.28 24.93 21.76
N VAL A 224 -6.64 23.80 21.50
CA VAL A 224 -5.78 23.61 20.34
C VAL A 224 -6.23 22.38 19.57
N THR A 225 -6.24 22.52 18.25
CA THR A 225 -6.41 21.43 17.28
C THR A 225 -5.14 21.34 16.45
N VAL A 226 -4.65 20.13 16.22
CA VAL A 226 -3.37 19.89 15.55
C VAL A 226 -3.63 19.10 14.26
N ALA A 227 -3.17 19.62 13.14
CA ALA A 227 -3.22 18.97 11.83
C ALA A 227 -1.81 18.85 11.23
N PHE A 228 -1.67 18.05 10.17
CA PHE A 228 -0.41 17.81 9.48
C PHE A 228 -0.54 18.11 7.99
N ASP A 229 0.50 18.71 7.43
CA ASP A 229 0.65 18.96 6.00
C ASP A 229 1.99 18.36 5.55
N GLY A 230 1.92 17.39 4.63
CA GLY A 230 3.10 16.70 4.09
C GLY A 230 3.48 17.15 2.68
N SER A 231 2.82 18.16 2.10
CA SER A 231 2.91 18.52 0.67
C SER A 231 4.28 19.03 0.20
N GLU A 232 5.21 19.26 1.14
CA GLU A 232 6.60 19.66 0.87
C GLU A 232 7.61 18.59 1.28
N LEU A 233 7.15 17.37 1.61
CA LEU A 233 8.01 16.21 1.83
C LEU A 233 8.54 15.68 0.50
N TYR A 234 9.70 15.03 0.54
CA TYR A 234 10.13 14.20 -0.58
C TYR A 234 9.24 12.95 -0.70
N ASP A 235 9.07 12.45 -1.93
CA ASP A 235 8.16 11.33 -2.26
C ASP A 235 8.49 10.02 -1.53
N ASP A 236 9.71 9.89 -1.03
CA ASP A 236 10.25 8.73 -0.32
C ASP A 236 10.24 8.91 1.21
N VAL A 237 9.57 9.93 1.73
CA VAL A 237 9.49 10.22 3.17
C VAL A 237 8.10 9.95 3.70
N ASN A 238 8.04 9.19 4.79
CA ASN A 238 6.82 8.88 5.52
C ASN A 238 7.02 9.19 7.00
N VAL A 239 6.04 9.85 7.61
CA VAL A 239 6.00 10.10 9.05
C VAL A 239 4.72 9.50 9.62
N PHE A 240 4.86 8.43 10.40
CA PHE A 240 3.76 7.73 11.04
C PHE A 240 3.44 8.38 12.38
N ILE A 241 2.34 9.12 12.48
CA ILE A 241 1.99 9.87 13.69
C ILE A 241 1.37 8.94 14.72
N GLU A 242 1.97 8.84 15.91
CA GLU A 242 1.51 7.95 16.98
C GLU A 242 0.65 8.69 18.01
N THR A 243 1.14 9.82 18.52
CA THR A 243 0.47 10.58 19.59
C THR A 243 0.66 12.08 19.45
N ILE A 244 -0.34 12.84 19.90
CA ILE A 244 -0.30 14.29 20.05
C ILE A 244 -0.60 14.60 21.51
N THR A 245 0.33 15.25 22.20
CA THR A 245 0.21 15.53 23.63
C THR A 245 0.36 17.01 23.91
N LEU A 246 -0.57 17.56 24.67
CA LEU A 246 -0.44 18.90 25.23
C LEU A 246 0.37 18.84 26.53
N LYS A 247 1.41 19.66 26.64
CA LYS A 247 2.37 19.63 27.74
C LYS A 247 2.45 20.99 28.43
N ASP A 248 2.80 20.96 29.72
CA ASP A 248 2.96 22.15 30.57
C ASP A 248 1.75 23.09 30.54
N ILE A 249 0.57 22.54 30.83
CA ILE A 249 -0.64 23.35 31.00
C ILE A 249 -0.66 23.95 32.42
N PRO A 250 -1.10 25.20 32.61
CA PRO A 250 -1.19 25.78 33.94
C PRO A 250 -2.17 25.03 34.83
N ARG A 251 -1.77 24.66 36.06
CA ARG A 251 -2.69 24.01 37.01
C ARG A 251 -3.76 24.95 37.56
N ARG A 252 -3.51 26.26 37.48
CA ARG A 252 -4.41 27.29 37.97
C ARG A 252 -4.56 28.40 36.95
N CYS A 253 -5.70 29.08 37.00
CA CYS A 253 -5.99 30.29 36.22
C CYS A 253 -6.76 31.28 37.10
N PHE A 254 -6.49 32.57 36.92
CA PHE A 254 -7.24 33.63 37.59
C PHE A 254 -8.52 33.98 36.83
N LEU A 255 -9.58 34.29 37.56
CA LEU A 255 -10.87 34.62 36.98
C LEU A 255 -10.81 35.84 36.03
N GLY A 256 -10.11 36.90 36.43
CA GLY A 256 -10.05 38.15 35.66
C GLY A 256 -8.70 38.87 35.69
N MET A 257 -7.61 38.16 35.98
CA MET A 257 -6.23 38.64 35.85
C MET A 257 -5.45 37.76 34.87
N ASP A 258 -4.39 38.32 34.28
CA ASP A 258 -3.47 37.54 33.45
C ASP A 258 -2.82 36.41 34.25
N ASN A 259 -2.74 35.23 33.66
CA ASN A 259 -2.14 34.06 34.30
C ASN A 259 -0.69 33.86 33.83
N GLU A 260 0.27 34.09 34.74
CA GLU A 260 1.71 34.04 34.45
C GLU A 260 2.41 32.95 35.30
N PRO A 261 2.14 31.65 35.05
CA PRO A 261 2.70 30.58 35.86
C PRO A 261 4.24 30.60 35.80
N GLY A 262 4.86 30.56 36.97
CA GLY A 262 6.32 30.49 37.09
C GLY A 262 7.07 31.78 36.78
N LYS A 263 6.40 32.93 36.68
CA LYS A 263 7.05 34.23 36.47
C LYS A 263 8.17 34.48 37.48
N GLY A 264 9.35 34.81 36.97
CA GLY A 264 10.56 35.07 37.76
C GLY A 264 11.29 33.82 38.26
N LEU A 265 10.86 32.61 37.87
CA LEU A 265 11.50 31.35 38.24
C LEU A 265 12.14 30.69 37.03
N ASP A 266 13.18 29.88 37.27
CA ASP A 266 13.90 29.16 36.23
C ASP A 266 13.39 27.73 36.01
N GLY A 267 12.44 27.27 36.82
CA GLY A 267 11.78 25.96 36.65
C GLY A 267 12.68 24.75 36.95
N LYS A 268 13.87 24.96 37.54
CA LYS A 268 14.83 23.88 37.82
C LYS A 268 14.46 23.06 39.06
N LYS A 269 13.69 23.64 39.98
CA LYS A 269 13.21 22.93 41.16
C LYS A 269 11.92 22.20 40.85
N LYS A 270 11.78 21.00 41.42
CA LYS A 270 10.55 20.19 41.30
C LYS A 270 9.30 20.97 41.74
N GLU A 271 9.41 21.71 42.85
CA GLU A 271 8.33 22.56 43.40
C GLU A 271 7.89 23.65 42.41
N ASP A 272 8.81 24.19 41.61
CA ASP A 272 8.46 25.20 40.62
C ASP A 272 7.63 24.56 39.49
N ARG A 273 8.02 23.36 39.05
CA ARG A 273 7.32 22.60 37.99
C ARG A 273 5.94 22.12 38.38
N GLU A 274 5.61 22.04 39.67
CA GLU A 274 4.26 21.71 40.13
C GLU A 274 3.21 22.77 39.75
N LYS A 275 3.62 23.98 39.35
CA LYS A 275 2.71 25.04 38.85
C LYS A 275 2.06 24.71 37.51
N VAL A 276 2.67 23.80 36.75
CA VAL A 276 2.13 23.29 35.49
C VAL A 276 1.86 21.80 35.62
N LEU A 277 0.88 21.31 34.89
CA LEU A 277 0.69 19.89 34.64
C LEU A 277 1.59 19.52 33.45
N MET A 278 2.68 18.83 33.76
CA MET A 278 3.70 18.40 32.80
C MET A 278 3.10 17.58 31.64
N LEU A 279 2.13 16.73 31.95
CA LEU A 279 1.43 15.87 30.99
C LEU A 279 -0.05 16.23 31.01
N GLY A 280 -0.48 17.02 30.04
CA GLY A 280 -1.90 17.25 29.78
C GLY A 280 -2.53 16.08 29.06
N LYS A 281 -3.60 16.37 28.30
CA LYS A 281 -4.31 15.35 27.55
C LYS A 281 -3.51 14.89 26.32
N THR A 282 -3.62 13.60 26.03
CA THR A 282 -3.01 12.96 24.85
C THR A 282 -4.11 12.45 23.93
N VAL A 283 -3.96 12.76 22.64
CA VAL A 283 -4.68 12.10 21.54
C VAL A 283 -3.77 10.99 21.00
N THR A 284 -4.24 9.75 21.09
CA THR A 284 -3.58 8.58 20.51
C THR A 284 -4.17 8.31 19.14
N ILE A 285 -3.32 8.29 18.13
CA ILE A 285 -3.71 8.13 16.73
C ILE A 285 -3.68 6.66 16.36
N GLN A 286 -2.60 6.00 16.75
CA GLN A 286 -2.36 4.60 16.52
C GLN A 286 -1.38 4.06 17.58
N PRO A 287 -1.28 2.73 17.73
CA PRO A 287 -0.24 2.12 18.54
C PRO A 287 1.17 2.50 18.05
N PRO A 288 2.19 2.42 18.92
CA PRO A 288 3.58 2.62 18.49
C PRO A 288 3.93 1.68 17.33
N VAL A 289 4.54 2.23 16.27
CA VAL A 289 4.77 1.51 15.00
C VAL A 289 5.67 0.28 15.20
N GLU A 290 6.60 0.33 16.16
CA GLU A 290 7.50 -0.78 16.48
C GLU A 290 6.83 -1.92 17.28
N SER A 291 5.61 -1.72 17.81
CA SER A 291 5.00 -2.64 18.79
C SER A 291 4.06 -3.70 18.19
N ASP A 292 3.68 -3.59 16.91
CA ASP A 292 2.49 -4.29 16.39
C ASP A 292 2.80 -5.58 15.59
N GLY A 293 4.07 -5.90 15.34
CA GLY A 293 4.47 -7.13 14.61
C GLY A 293 4.04 -7.20 13.13
N HIS A 294 3.20 -6.26 12.67
CA HIS A 294 2.84 -6.02 11.28
C HIS A 294 4.00 -5.36 10.53
N ILE A 295 4.02 -5.56 9.21
CA ILE A 295 4.96 -4.85 8.36
C ILE A 295 4.56 -3.37 8.28
N ILE A 296 5.53 -2.46 8.47
CA ILE A 296 5.32 -1.01 8.38
C ILE A 296 5.04 -0.65 6.93
N THR A 297 3.79 -0.27 6.64
CA THR A 297 3.36 0.18 5.31
C THR A 297 2.35 1.33 5.45
N PRO A 298 2.24 2.19 4.42
CA PRO A 298 1.20 3.23 4.30
C PRO A 298 -0.25 2.77 4.50
N ASP A 299 -0.54 1.49 4.30
CA ASP A 299 -1.89 0.93 4.45
C ASP A 299 -2.16 0.35 5.84
N ASN A 300 -1.11 -0.11 6.55
CA ASN A 300 -1.23 -0.62 7.92
C ASN A 300 -1.19 0.49 8.97
N PHE A 301 -0.51 1.60 8.66
CA PHE A 301 -0.31 2.72 9.58
C PHE A 301 -0.70 4.06 8.95
N ILE A 302 -1.33 4.89 9.77
CA ILE A 302 -1.66 6.29 9.46
C ILE A 302 -0.35 7.07 9.36
N HIS A 303 -0.19 7.81 8.27
CA HIS A 303 1.08 8.48 7.95
C HIS A 303 0.86 9.79 7.19
N VAL A 304 1.90 10.62 7.22
CA VAL A 304 2.01 11.87 6.47
C VAL A 304 3.12 11.69 5.43
N CYS A 305 2.76 11.83 4.15
CA CYS A 305 3.69 11.85 3.01
C CYS A 305 3.28 12.95 2.01
N ASN A 306 4.03 13.12 0.92
CA ASN A 306 3.80 14.17 -0.08
C ASN A 306 2.45 14.05 -0.82
N ASN A 307 2.11 12.83 -1.26
CA ASN A 307 1.00 12.62 -2.19
C ASN A 307 -0.29 12.12 -1.52
N ALA A 308 -0.20 11.58 -0.29
CA ALA A 308 -1.31 11.01 0.46
C ALA A 308 -1.22 11.42 1.95
N HIS A 309 -1.93 12.48 2.34
CA HIS A 309 -2.01 12.89 3.75
C HIS A 309 -3.03 12.04 4.52
N LYS A 310 -2.88 10.71 4.54
CA LYS A 310 -3.79 9.82 5.29
C LYS A 310 -3.59 10.00 6.80
N TYR A 311 -4.14 11.07 7.35
CA TYR A 311 -4.36 11.27 8.77
C TYR A 311 -5.83 11.67 8.99
N MET A 312 -6.57 10.86 9.74
CA MET A 312 -8.01 11.08 10.04
C MET A 312 -8.92 11.11 8.79
N ASP A 313 -8.69 10.19 7.85
CA ASP A 313 -9.52 9.90 6.65
C ASP A 313 -9.67 11.00 5.58
N GLY A 314 -8.56 11.52 5.03
CA GLY A 314 -8.60 12.09 3.67
C GLY A 314 -7.35 12.84 3.19
N ASN A 315 -7.29 13.12 1.90
CA ASN A 315 -6.10 13.63 1.18
C ASN A 315 -6.30 15.02 0.53
N THR A 316 -7.01 15.96 1.16
CA THR A 316 -7.36 17.26 0.54
C THR A 316 -7.43 18.39 1.58
N ASP A 317 -7.41 19.66 1.13
CA ASP A 317 -7.68 20.87 1.96
C ASP A 317 -8.93 20.72 2.85
N SER A 318 -9.90 19.91 2.42
CA SER A 318 -11.09 19.60 3.19
C SER A 318 -10.79 18.91 4.53
N VAL A 319 -9.68 18.19 4.66
CA VAL A 319 -9.27 17.48 5.89
C VAL A 319 -8.65 18.44 6.90
N LEU A 320 -7.78 19.35 6.46
CA LEU A 320 -7.24 20.41 7.32
C LEU A 320 -8.38 21.26 7.90
N ASN A 321 -9.35 21.65 7.06
CA ASN A 321 -10.52 22.40 7.50
C ASN A 321 -11.37 21.61 8.52
N LYS A 322 -11.54 20.30 8.32
CA LYS A 322 -12.26 19.42 9.27
C LYS A 322 -11.54 19.25 10.60
N VAL A 323 -10.21 19.05 10.60
CA VAL A 323 -9.43 18.88 11.83
C VAL A 323 -9.42 20.18 12.65
N HIS A 324 -9.34 21.32 11.96
CA HIS A 324 -9.40 22.65 12.56
C HIS A 324 -10.82 23.18 12.77
N ASP A 325 -11.84 22.38 12.49
CA ASP A 325 -13.23 22.71 12.78
C ASP A 325 -13.41 22.89 14.29
N HIS A 326 -14.25 23.85 14.68
CA HIS A 326 -14.52 24.10 16.09
C HIS A 326 -15.16 22.90 16.78
N SER A 327 -15.91 22.08 16.06
CA SER A 327 -16.54 20.86 16.59
C SER A 327 -15.62 19.64 16.62
N SER A 328 -14.35 19.78 16.20
CA SER A 328 -13.36 18.71 16.16
C SER A 328 -13.37 17.82 17.40
N GLU A 329 -13.45 16.50 17.19
CA GLU A 329 -13.51 15.49 18.26
C GLU A 329 -12.16 15.29 18.99
N HIS A 330 -11.10 15.95 18.52
CA HIS A 330 -9.73 15.80 19.01
C HIS A 330 -9.15 17.10 19.58
N SER A 331 -10.02 17.94 20.16
CA SER A 331 -9.59 19.19 20.79
C SER A 331 -8.85 18.93 22.09
N LEU A 332 -7.76 19.66 22.32
CA LEU A 332 -6.99 19.64 23.57
C LEU A 332 -7.19 20.98 24.29
N PHE A 333 -7.80 20.94 25.48
CA PHE A 333 -8.12 22.13 26.27
C PHE A 333 -7.03 22.46 27.29
N PHE A 334 -6.84 23.75 27.59
CA PHE A 334 -5.90 24.23 28.59
C PHE A 334 -6.24 25.64 29.09
N TYR A 335 -5.69 26.03 30.24
CA TYR A 335 -5.81 27.39 30.76
C TYR A 335 -4.79 28.36 30.17
N GLU A 336 -5.11 29.65 30.25
CA GLU A 336 -4.23 30.75 29.85
C GLU A 336 -2.82 30.65 30.43
N ASN A 337 -1.81 30.93 29.60
CA ASN A 337 -0.41 30.94 29.98
C ASN A 337 0.32 32.12 29.31
N MET A 338 0.52 33.21 30.04
CA MET A 338 1.14 34.43 29.55
C MET A 338 2.65 34.44 29.88
N GLN A 339 3.48 33.94 28.95
CA GLN A 339 4.94 33.87 29.14
C GLN A 339 5.71 35.03 28.48
N GLY A 340 5.04 35.90 27.73
CA GLY A 340 5.62 37.03 27.02
C GLY A 340 6.40 36.64 25.76
N GLU A 341 7.14 37.60 25.20
CA GLU A 341 8.08 37.37 24.11
C GLU A 341 9.30 36.56 24.58
N GLY A 342 9.80 35.68 23.73
CA GLY A 342 10.96 34.82 23.97
C GLY A 342 11.93 34.78 22.81
N LYS A 343 12.79 33.75 22.78
CA LYS A 343 13.65 33.48 21.63
C LYS A 343 12.81 33.01 20.44
N SER A 344 13.43 32.96 19.26
CA SER A 344 12.79 32.32 18.10
C SER A 344 12.50 30.85 18.41
N LYS A 345 11.32 30.38 18.03
CA LYS A 345 10.88 28.98 18.14
C LYS A 345 11.56 28.04 17.12
N LYS A 346 12.31 28.60 16.17
CA LYS A 346 13.02 27.82 15.15
C LYS A 346 14.23 27.14 15.76
N GLN A 347 14.44 25.89 15.39
CA GLN A 347 15.61 25.13 15.84
C GLN A 347 16.90 25.57 15.11
N SER A 348 16.75 26.18 13.92
CA SER A 348 17.84 26.75 13.13
C SER A 348 17.43 28.10 12.55
N GLN A 349 18.23 29.15 12.79
CA GLN A 349 17.99 30.46 12.16
C GLN A 349 18.44 30.53 10.70
N ASP A 350 19.45 29.75 10.32
CA ASP A 350 20.04 29.76 8.97
C ASP A 350 19.51 28.64 8.05
N GLY A 351 18.76 27.68 8.61
CA GLY A 351 18.22 26.51 7.92
C GLY A 351 19.27 25.45 7.58
N VAL A 352 20.50 25.57 8.10
CA VAL A 352 21.63 24.68 7.79
C VAL A 352 22.22 24.05 9.04
N LYS A 353 22.15 24.71 10.19
CA LYS A 353 22.71 24.21 11.45
C LYS A 353 21.74 24.41 12.61
N ILE A 354 21.59 23.39 13.46
CA ILE A 354 20.89 23.50 14.74
C ILE A 354 21.65 24.46 15.67
N ASP A 355 20.97 25.46 16.20
CA ASP A 355 21.57 26.47 17.09
C ASP A 355 21.99 25.85 18.45
N TYR A 356 21.21 24.88 18.94
CA TYR A 356 21.41 24.19 20.23
C TYR A 356 21.26 22.67 20.10
N PRO A 357 22.26 21.96 19.54
CA PRO A 357 22.17 20.51 19.26
C PRO A 357 22.18 19.65 20.53
N ASP A 358 22.87 20.08 21.58
CA ASP A 358 23.01 19.36 22.86
C ASP A 358 22.22 20.03 23.98
N TRP A 359 20.93 20.28 23.75
CA TRP A 359 20.10 20.86 24.79
C TRP A 359 19.98 19.91 25.99
N LYS A 360 19.90 20.48 27.20
CA LYS A 360 19.78 19.76 28.46
C LYS A 360 18.56 20.25 29.20
N GLU A 361 17.75 19.30 29.66
CA GLU A 361 16.61 19.63 30.49
C GLU A 361 17.05 20.42 31.73
N ASN A 362 16.31 21.46 32.08
CA ASN A 362 16.62 22.37 33.20
C ASN A 362 17.90 23.23 33.01
N ASP A 363 18.41 23.39 31.79
CA ASP A 363 19.50 24.31 31.46
C ASP A 363 19.07 25.40 30.46
N ASP A 364 18.79 26.60 30.97
CA ASP A 364 18.35 27.75 30.14
C ASP A 364 19.41 28.23 29.13
N LYS A 365 20.68 27.82 29.29
CA LYS A 365 21.75 28.15 28.35
C LYS A 365 21.86 27.15 27.20
N SER A 366 21.22 25.99 27.33
CA SER A 366 21.28 24.93 26.33
C SER A 366 20.17 25.04 25.27
N GLY A 367 19.37 26.11 25.27
CA GLY A 367 18.20 26.23 24.38
C GLY A 367 16.95 25.49 24.86
N TRP A 368 16.94 24.99 26.10
CA TRP A 368 15.79 24.27 26.64
C TRP A 368 14.52 25.13 26.64
N LYS A 369 13.50 24.65 25.91
CA LYS A 369 12.17 25.29 25.76
C LYS A 369 12.23 26.78 25.40
N ASP A 370 13.19 27.19 24.58
CA ASP A 370 13.37 28.59 24.15
C ASP A 370 13.48 29.59 25.31
N ASN A 371 14.00 29.12 26.46
CA ASN A 371 14.11 29.85 27.72
C ASN A 371 12.74 30.21 28.35
N LYS A 372 11.69 29.46 28.02
CA LYS A 372 10.33 29.54 28.60
C LYS A 372 9.97 28.21 29.28
N PRO A 373 10.55 27.92 30.47
CA PRO A 373 10.40 26.62 31.13
C PRO A 373 8.93 26.24 31.44
N PHE A 374 8.06 27.22 31.65
CA PHE A 374 6.63 27.03 31.92
C PHE A 374 5.72 27.21 30.71
N GLY A 375 6.28 27.47 29.52
CA GLY A 375 5.48 27.66 28.30
C GLY A 375 4.75 26.39 27.88
N THR A 376 3.47 26.52 27.54
CA THR A 376 2.65 25.41 27.05
C THR A 376 3.06 25.06 25.62
N TYR A 377 3.16 23.76 25.33
CA TYR A 377 3.61 23.30 24.02
C TYR A 377 2.94 22.00 23.60
N ILE A 378 2.94 21.76 22.30
CA ILE A 378 2.52 20.50 21.69
C ILE A 378 3.73 19.62 21.46
N GLU A 379 3.64 18.36 21.90
CA GLU A 379 4.58 17.30 21.57
C GLU A 379 3.88 16.28 20.66
N VAL A 380 4.40 16.10 19.46
CA VAL A 380 3.97 15.04 18.54
C VAL A 380 5.04 13.98 18.49
N LYS A 381 4.67 12.74 18.79
CA LYS A 381 5.55 11.57 18.61
C LYS A 381 5.12 10.79 17.39
N GLY A 382 6.10 10.32 16.63
CA GLY A 382 5.87 9.45 15.51
C GLY A 382 7.09 8.60 15.19
N TYR A 383 6.96 7.85 14.11
CA TYR A 383 8.04 7.07 13.51
C TYR A 383 8.35 7.66 12.14
N TYR A 384 9.61 8.05 11.92
CA TYR A 384 10.09 8.56 10.65
C TYR A 384 10.68 7.42 9.82
N GLN A 385 10.40 7.43 8.51
CA GLN A 385 11.00 6.51 7.55
C GLN A 385 11.29 7.24 6.23
N CYS A 386 12.56 7.20 5.81
CA CYS A 386 12.98 7.59 4.47
C CYS A 386 13.40 6.36 3.66
N VAL A 387 12.78 6.19 2.50
CA VAL A 387 12.97 5.05 1.60
C VAL A 387 13.73 5.41 0.32
N ALA A 388 14.55 6.46 0.41
CA ALA A 388 15.30 6.99 -0.71
C ALA A 388 16.20 5.96 -1.40
N ARG A 389 16.20 6.01 -2.73
CA ARG A 389 17.00 5.12 -3.58
C ARG A 389 18.46 5.48 -3.66
N ASP A 390 18.83 6.69 -3.28
CA ASP A 390 20.24 7.08 -3.24
C ASP A 390 21.03 6.26 -2.21
N GLY A 391 20.33 5.62 -1.27
CA GLY A 391 20.88 4.86 -0.16
C GLY A 391 21.52 5.72 0.94
N ALA A 392 22.03 6.91 0.59
CA ALA A 392 22.64 7.85 1.51
C ALA A 392 21.61 8.52 2.44
N SER A 393 20.40 8.74 1.95
CA SER A 393 19.34 9.40 2.71
C SER A 393 18.50 8.41 3.53
N LEU A 394 18.74 7.10 3.39
CA LEU A 394 18.03 6.05 4.13
C LEU A 394 18.19 6.24 5.62
N SER A 395 17.08 6.28 6.32
CA SER A 395 17.04 6.55 7.75
C SER A 395 15.66 6.22 8.27
N SER A 396 15.58 5.69 9.48
CA SER A 396 14.30 5.45 10.14
C SER A 396 14.47 5.47 11.65
N GLY A 397 13.39 5.75 12.37
CA GLY A 397 13.39 5.70 13.83
C GLY A 397 12.34 6.62 14.45
N PRO A 398 12.23 6.58 15.79
CA PRO A 398 11.36 7.50 16.52
C PRO A 398 11.74 8.96 16.25
N ILE A 399 10.73 9.79 15.99
CA ILE A 399 10.88 11.23 15.80
C ILE A 399 9.91 11.96 16.72
N THR A 400 10.36 13.05 17.33
CA THR A 400 9.50 13.91 18.16
C THR A 400 9.55 15.35 17.66
N TYR A 401 8.38 15.93 17.42
CA TYR A 401 8.22 17.34 17.08
C TYR A 401 7.69 18.09 18.30
N ARG A 402 8.28 19.24 18.61
CA ARG A 402 7.83 20.11 19.71
C ARG A 402 7.55 21.51 19.17
N PHE A 403 6.37 22.05 19.51
CA PHE A 403 5.98 23.40 19.12
C PHE A 403 5.40 24.18 20.30
N MET A 404 6.05 25.30 20.65
CA MET A 404 5.65 26.18 21.74
C MET A 404 4.45 27.05 21.32
N LEU A 405 3.34 26.98 22.07
CA LEU A 405 2.13 27.73 21.75
C LEU A 405 2.28 29.23 22.06
N GLY A 406 1.64 30.05 21.24
CA GLY A 406 1.57 31.50 21.40
C GLY A 406 0.77 32.16 20.28
N GLN A 407 0.74 33.48 20.25
CA GLN A 407 0.00 34.28 19.26
C GLN A 407 0.67 34.32 17.87
N ASP A 408 1.92 33.88 17.78
CA ASP A 408 2.65 33.75 16.52
C ASP A 408 3.48 32.44 16.47
N THR A 409 4.15 32.23 15.34
CA THR A 409 4.99 31.06 15.09
C THR A 409 6.48 31.30 15.34
N ASP A 410 6.88 32.46 15.86
CA ASP A 410 8.30 32.83 16.02
C ASP A 410 8.68 33.20 17.47
N LYS A 411 8.09 34.23 18.08
CA LYS A 411 8.61 34.78 19.35
C LYS A 411 7.59 34.98 20.45
N ASP A 412 6.30 34.91 20.17
CA ASP A 412 5.26 35.03 21.19
C ASP A 412 4.99 33.68 21.87
N TYR A 413 5.00 33.66 23.21
CA TYR A 413 4.70 32.48 24.04
C TYR A 413 3.45 32.70 24.90
N ASN A 414 2.56 33.61 24.50
CA ASN A 414 1.33 33.95 25.20
C ASN A 414 0.18 33.09 24.69
N ALA A 415 -0.20 32.10 25.48
CA ALA A 415 -1.38 31.29 25.24
C ALA A 415 -2.58 31.97 25.94
N LYS A 416 -3.29 32.85 25.25
CA LYS A 416 -4.42 33.64 25.77
C LYS A 416 -5.65 32.77 26.01
N ARG A 417 -6.48 33.15 26.98
CA ARG A 417 -7.80 32.54 27.20
C ARG A 417 -8.76 32.75 26.03
N ASN A 418 -9.84 31.97 25.99
CA ASN A 418 -10.89 32.01 24.97
C ASN A 418 -10.37 32.01 23.51
N THR A 419 -9.29 31.27 23.24
CA THR A 419 -8.66 31.22 21.92
C THR A 419 -8.68 29.80 21.37
N HIS A 420 -9.03 29.66 20.08
CA HIS A 420 -8.87 28.40 19.35
C HIS A 420 -7.58 28.45 18.53
N TYR A 421 -6.57 27.74 19.01
CA TYR A 421 -5.30 27.57 18.31
C TYR A 421 -5.43 26.49 17.23
N LYS A 422 -5.31 26.89 15.97
CA LYS A 422 -5.31 26.00 14.80
C LYS A 422 -3.86 25.77 14.37
N LEU A 423 -3.24 24.70 14.87
CA LEU A 423 -1.83 24.39 14.60
C LEU A 423 -1.72 23.39 13.46
N THR A 424 -1.15 23.79 12.33
CA THR A 424 -0.78 22.88 11.24
C THR A 424 0.73 22.68 11.24
N LEU A 425 1.18 21.44 11.49
CA LEU A 425 2.57 21.04 11.36
C LEU A 425 2.86 20.71 9.90
N LYS A 426 3.52 21.63 9.22
CA LYS A 426 3.96 21.47 7.84
C LYS A 426 5.34 20.82 7.79
N LEU A 427 5.37 19.53 7.46
CA LEU A 427 6.59 18.74 7.37
C LEU A 427 7.23 18.98 5.99
N LYS A 428 8.54 19.22 5.96
CA LYS A 428 9.28 19.60 4.74
C LYS A 428 10.49 18.70 4.51
N GLY A 429 10.86 18.52 3.25
CA GLY A 429 12.06 17.79 2.83
C GLY A 429 12.08 16.37 3.40
N TYR A 430 13.08 16.06 4.22
CA TYR A 430 13.21 14.77 4.90
C TYR A 430 12.39 14.64 6.18
N ALA A 431 11.53 15.61 6.51
CA ALA A 431 10.77 15.73 7.76
C ALA A 431 11.60 15.88 9.04
N ASN A 432 12.87 15.47 9.02
CA ASN A 432 13.86 15.66 10.07
C ASN A 432 14.77 16.89 9.82
N ASP A 433 14.42 17.74 8.84
CA ASP A 433 15.12 18.97 8.52
C ASP A 433 14.84 20.09 9.55
N TYR A 434 15.75 21.06 9.67
CA TYR A 434 15.75 22.06 10.75
C TYR A 434 14.70 23.18 10.58
N ASP A 435 13.40 22.90 10.79
CA ASP A 435 12.34 23.93 10.80
C ASP A 435 11.94 24.33 12.25
N TRP A 436 11.33 23.39 12.99
CA TRP A 436 10.97 23.53 14.40
C TRP A 436 11.80 22.60 15.28
N HIS A 437 11.56 22.57 16.61
CA HIS A 437 12.25 21.66 17.53
C HIS A 437 11.95 20.20 17.21
N ILE A 438 12.81 19.61 16.39
CA ILE A 438 12.75 18.22 15.97
C ILE A 438 13.85 17.45 16.71
N ASP A 439 13.43 16.33 17.29
CA ASP A 439 14.28 15.42 18.03
C ASP A 439 14.32 14.10 17.26
N TYR A 440 15.39 13.96 16.48
CA TYR A 440 15.70 12.77 15.70
C TYR A 440 17.21 12.53 15.76
N VAL A 441 17.63 11.39 16.32
CA VAL A 441 19.04 11.02 16.43
C VAL A 441 19.29 9.77 15.62
N THR A 442 20.22 9.84 14.67
CA THR A 442 20.73 8.67 13.96
C THR A 442 21.87 8.06 14.76
N GLU A 443 21.60 6.98 15.48
CA GLU A 443 22.59 6.23 16.25
C GLU A 443 23.58 5.48 15.32
N PRO A 444 24.85 5.26 15.71
CA PRO A 444 25.74 4.38 14.97
C PRO A 444 25.13 2.98 14.81
N GLY A 445 25.01 2.46 13.59
CA GLY A 445 24.35 1.19 13.32
C GLY A 445 24.14 0.88 11.84
N LEU A 446 23.29 -0.13 11.61
CA LEU A 446 22.90 -0.61 10.30
C LEU A 446 21.45 -0.20 10.03
N TYR A 447 21.21 0.48 8.90
CA TYR A 447 19.90 1.00 8.51
C TYR A 447 19.48 0.41 7.16
N ILE A 448 18.33 -0.24 7.16
CA ILE A 448 17.72 -0.82 5.96
C ILE A 448 16.21 -0.63 6.01
N VAL A 449 15.60 -0.35 4.86
CA VAL A 449 14.15 -0.21 4.76
C VAL A 449 13.53 -1.58 4.64
N SER A 450 12.61 -1.87 5.56
CA SER A 450 11.79 -3.09 5.59
C SER A 450 10.31 -2.68 5.58
N PRO A 451 9.44 -3.32 4.77
CA PRO A 451 9.75 -4.43 3.87
C PRO A 451 10.40 -3.95 2.56
N GLN A 452 10.96 -4.90 1.81
CA GLN A 452 11.28 -4.71 0.40
C GLN A 452 10.44 -5.67 -0.44
N TYR A 453 9.88 -5.17 -1.54
CA TYR A 453 9.08 -5.97 -2.46
C TYR A 453 9.94 -6.54 -3.58
N ILE A 454 9.78 -7.83 -3.87
CA ILE A 454 10.39 -8.48 -5.02
C ILE A 454 9.32 -9.09 -5.92
N SER A 455 9.59 -9.10 -7.22
CA SER A 455 8.70 -9.65 -8.25
C SER A 455 8.19 -11.05 -7.90
N TYR A 456 6.92 -11.33 -8.22
CA TYR A 456 6.35 -12.68 -8.17
C TYR A 456 7.00 -13.63 -9.19
N LEU A 457 7.71 -13.06 -10.17
CA LEU A 457 8.39 -13.76 -11.25
C LEU A 457 9.73 -14.36 -10.81
N TYR A 458 10.10 -15.47 -11.43
CA TYR A 458 11.38 -16.16 -11.29
C TYR A 458 12.54 -15.44 -11.97
N ASN A 459 13.77 -15.75 -11.52
CA ASN A 459 15.03 -15.21 -12.05
C ASN A 459 15.01 -13.68 -12.25
N LYS A 460 14.35 -12.97 -11.33
CA LYS A 460 14.31 -11.51 -11.26
C LYS A 460 15.31 -11.02 -10.23
N LYS A 461 15.72 -9.77 -10.42
CA LYS A 461 16.63 -9.06 -9.53
C LYS A 461 15.91 -7.83 -9.00
N MET A 462 16.10 -7.54 -7.72
CA MET A 462 15.85 -6.21 -7.16
C MET A 462 17.13 -5.67 -6.53
N MET A 463 17.28 -4.36 -6.45
CA MET A 463 18.37 -3.72 -5.71
C MET A 463 17.84 -3.27 -4.36
N ALA A 464 18.59 -3.58 -3.30
CA ALA A 464 18.34 -3.09 -1.96
C ALA A 464 19.57 -2.30 -1.49
N HIS A 465 19.36 -1.49 -0.47
CA HIS A 465 20.32 -0.51 0.02
C HIS A 465 20.44 -0.68 1.53
N LEU A 466 21.68 -0.73 2.02
CA LEU A 466 22.02 -0.77 3.44
C LEU A 466 22.92 0.43 3.72
N ARG A 467 22.48 1.32 4.59
CA ARG A 467 23.28 2.42 5.11
C ARG A 467 23.94 2.01 6.42
N ILE A 468 25.20 2.36 6.58
CA ILE A 468 26.05 1.98 7.71
C ILE A 468 26.60 3.27 8.30
N VAL A 469 26.26 3.54 9.56
CA VAL A 469 26.66 4.74 10.29
C VAL A 469 27.57 4.34 11.44
N GLY A 470 28.77 4.93 11.53
CA GLY A 470 29.75 4.64 12.57
C GLY A 470 30.94 3.78 12.11
N GLU A 471 31.85 3.49 13.04
CA GLU A 471 33.13 2.82 12.78
C GLU A 471 32.97 1.29 12.73
N ILE A 472 33.32 0.69 11.60
CA ILE A 472 33.44 -0.77 11.39
C ILE A 472 34.78 -1.25 11.95
N ASP A 473 34.82 -2.49 12.46
CA ASP A 473 36.08 -3.12 12.87
C ASP A 473 37.05 -3.19 11.68
N PRO A 474 38.23 -2.52 11.75
CA PRO A 474 39.21 -2.57 10.67
C PRO A 474 39.77 -3.97 10.40
N ASP A 475 39.70 -4.88 11.38
CA ASP A 475 40.13 -6.27 11.23
C ASP A 475 39.04 -7.15 10.56
N ASP A 476 37.78 -6.69 10.52
CA ASP A 476 36.66 -7.36 9.82
C ASP A 476 35.77 -6.35 9.05
N PRO A 477 36.25 -5.80 7.92
CA PRO A 477 35.55 -4.78 7.13
C PRO A 477 34.44 -5.38 6.23
N HIS A 478 33.64 -6.28 6.76
CA HIS A 478 32.63 -7.03 6.01
C HIS A 478 31.22 -6.85 6.55
N ILE A 479 30.25 -6.91 5.63
CA ILE A 479 28.85 -7.12 5.95
C ILE A 479 28.48 -8.54 5.58
N TYR A 480 27.87 -9.24 6.51
CA TYR A 480 27.44 -10.60 6.30
C TYR A 480 25.92 -10.68 6.24
N ALA A 481 25.41 -11.27 5.17
CA ALA A 481 23.99 -11.46 4.96
C ALA A 481 23.63 -12.95 4.92
N THR A 482 22.57 -13.31 5.64
CA THR A 482 22.03 -14.67 5.67
C THR A 482 20.51 -14.63 5.60
N ILE A 483 19.93 -15.48 4.76
CA ILE A 483 18.49 -15.74 4.73
C ILE A 483 18.13 -16.55 5.98
N VAL A 484 17.19 -16.04 6.77
CA VAL A 484 16.72 -16.64 8.02
C VAL A 484 15.21 -16.88 7.98
N GLY A 485 14.73 -17.94 8.63
CA GLY A 485 13.30 -18.24 8.74
C GLY A 485 12.55 -17.30 9.68
N ASN A 486 13.20 -16.78 10.75
CA ASN A 486 12.60 -15.86 11.72
C ASN A 486 13.61 -14.90 12.39
N GLU A 487 13.12 -13.98 13.21
CA GLU A 487 13.92 -12.95 13.94
C GLU A 487 14.67 -13.49 15.16
N LYS A 488 14.11 -14.49 15.85
CA LYS A 488 14.62 -15.07 17.10
C LYS A 488 15.72 -16.11 16.88
N ALA A 489 16.15 -16.28 15.64
CA ALA A 489 17.21 -17.17 15.26
C ALA A 489 18.55 -16.70 15.87
N GLU A 490 18.92 -17.25 17.03
CA GLU A 490 20.32 -17.29 17.43
C GLU A 490 21.04 -18.23 16.45
N LEU A 491 21.65 -17.64 15.42
CA LEU A 491 22.59 -18.36 14.56
C LEU A 491 23.81 -18.69 15.41
N SER A 492 24.18 -19.97 15.47
CA SER A 492 25.42 -20.42 16.14
C SER A 492 26.65 -19.74 15.54
N ASP A 493 27.74 -19.69 16.33
CA ASP A 493 29.08 -19.15 16.04
C ASP A 493 29.22 -18.44 14.67
N PHE A 494 29.02 -17.13 14.70
CA PHE A 494 29.23 -16.24 13.55
C PHE A 494 30.75 -16.14 13.25
N PRO A 495 31.22 -16.22 11.98
CA PRO A 495 30.47 -16.26 10.71
C PRO A 495 30.13 -17.65 10.17
N GLU A 496 30.71 -18.74 10.69
CA GLU A 496 30.61 -20.08 10.06
C GLU A 496 29.22 -20.72 10.24
N GLY A 497 28.60 -20.59 11.42
CA GLY A 497 27.24 -21.06 11.69
C GLY A 497 26.16 -20.28 10.91
N ALA A 498 26.45 -19.04 10.51
CA ALA A 498 25.56 -18.23 9.69
C ALA A 498 25.52 -18.65 8.20
N LYS A 499 26.47 -19.47 7.72
CA LYS A 499 26.46 -19.98 6.33
C LYS A 499 25.37 -21.04 6.10
N VAL A 500 24.84 -21.65 7.15
CA VAL A 500 23.88 -22.77 7.04
C VAL A 500 22.44 -22.26 6.80
N GLY A 501 22.13 -21.01 7.17
CA GLY A 501 20.83 -20.38 6.88
C GLY A 501 19.63 -21.00 7.61
N ILE A 502 19.87 -21.79 8.66
CA ILE A 502 18.82 -22.37 9.52
C ILE A 502 19.12 -21.97 10.96
N ALA A 503 18.12 -21.47 11.69
CA ALA A 503 18.27 -21.24 13.13
C ALA A 503 18.42 -22.56 13.88
N ALA A 504 19.17 -22.57 14.98
CA ALA A 504 19.29 -23.76 15.83
C ALA A 504 17.94 -24.19 16.45
N GLU A 505 17.00 -23.24 16.64
CA GLU A 505 15.70 -23.45 17.29
C GLU A 505 14.57 -22.73 16.51
N GLU A 506 14.03 -23.35 15.46
CA GLU A 506 12.77 -22.87 14.83
C GLU A 506 11.58 -23.70 15.30
N THR A 507 10.49 -23.05 15.74
CA THR A 507 9.23 -23.76 15.96
C THR A 507 8.52 -23.99 14.62
N GLU A 508 7.67 -25.01 14.55
CA GLU A 508 6.94 -25.34 13.30
C GLU A 508 5.96 -24.24 12.85
N LYS A 509 5.53 -23.35 13.77
CA LYS A 509 4.70 -22.19 13.43
C LYS A 509 5.47 -21.09 12.72
N ASP A 510 6.81 -21.08 12.86
CA ASP A 510 7.67 -20.03 12.32
C ASP A 510 8.16 -20.34 10.89
N LYS A 511 7.94 -21.56 10.39
CA LYS A 511 8.44 -22.02 9.08
C LYS A 511 7.51 -21.62 7.93
N ILE A 512 7.67 -20.40 7.43
CA ILE A 512 6.87 -19.84 6.32
C ILE A 512 7.55 -19.94 4.94
N TYR A 513 8.62 -20.74 4.81
CA TYR A 513 9.52 -20.78 3.64
C TYR A 513 8.86 -20.78 2.26
N TRP A 514 8.16 -21.87 1.93
CA TRP A 514 7.47 -22.05 0.64
C TRP A 514 6.00 -21.60 0.72
N GLN A 515 5.50 -21.43 1.94
CA GLN A 515 4.09 -21.18 2.27
C GLN A 515 3.69 -19.74 1.91
N PRO A 516 2.40 -19.49 1.64
CA PRO A 516 1.89 -18.13 1.55
C PRO A 516 1.96 -17.48 2.94
N TRP A 517 2.09 -16.16 2.98
CA TRP A 517 2.19 -15.38 4.21
C TRP A 517 1.12 -14.28 4.24
N GLY A 518 0.61 -14.00 5.44
CA GLY A 518 -0.26 -12.86 5.73
C GLY A 518 -0.19 -12.54 7.22
N ASP A 519 -0.24 -11.25 7.57
CA ASP A 519 -0.26 -10.78 8.96
C ASP A 519 -1.65 -10.40 9.45
N GLY A 520 -2.67 -10.47 8.59
CA GLY A 520 -4.05 -10.14 8.92
C GLY A 520 -4.46 -8.70 8.62
N SER A 521 -3.54 -7.89 8.09
CA SER A 521 -3.89 -6.60 7.48
C SER A 521 -4.79 -6.78 6.26
N GLU A 522 -5.49 -5.72 5.87
CA GLU A 522 -6.29 -5.66 4.62
C GLU A 522 -5.44 -6.06 3.42
N ASP A 523 -4.19 -5.59 3.42
CA ASP A 523 -3.27 -5.76 2.31
C ASP A 523 -2.44 -7.04 2.39
N PHE A 524 -2.51 -7.80 3.49
CA PHE A 524 -1.94 -9.13 3.70
C PHE A 524 -2.86 -10.01 4.56
N PRO A 525 -4.02 -10.43 4.03
CA PRO A 525 -5.06 -11.11 4.80
C PRO A 525 -4.60 -12.48 5.31
N ILE A 526 -5.27 -12.95 6.38
CA ILE A 526 -5.04 -14.27 6.97
C ILE A 526 -5.23 -15.36 5.91
N ILE A 527 -4.34 -16.35 5.91
CA ILE A 527 -4.39 -17.48 4.97
C ILE A 527 -5.59 -18.39 5.31
N PRO A 528 -6.56 -18.59 4.39
CA PRO A 528 -7.69 -19.48 4.63
C PRO A 528 -7.28 -20.94 4.80
N LEU A 529 -8.08 -21.70 5.56
CA LEU A 529 -7.90 -23.14 5.70
C LEU A 529 -8.02 -23.84 4.34
N GLY A 530 -7.10 -24.76 4.07
CA GLY A 530 -7.09 -25.58 2.85
C GLY A 530 -6.29 -24.99 1.68
N VAL A 531 -5.81 -23.74 1.77
CA VAL A 531 -4.83 -23.17 0.82
C VAL A 531 -3.44 -23.80 0.98
N VAL A 532 -3.10 -24.18 2.21
CA VAL A 532 -1.83 -24.80 2.59
C VAL A 532 -2.06 -26.24 3.04
N ALA A 533 -1.16 -27.13 2.66
CA ALA A 533 -1.18 -28.52 3.08
C ALA A 533 -1.10 -28.62 4.62
N PRO A 534 -2.02 -29.33 5.28
CA PRO A 534 -1.93 -29.53 6.74
C PRO A 534 -0.82 -30.51 7.10
N GLY A 535 -0.13 -30.25 8.21
CA GLY A 535 0.91 -31.13 8.77
C GLY A 535 2.33 -30.66 8.50
N LYS A 536 3.31 -31.54 8.73
CA LYS A 536 4.74 -31.22 8.57
C LYS A 536 5.25 -31.55 7.17
N THR A 537 6.07 -30.65 6.62
CA THR A 537 6.83 -30.87 5.39
C THR A 537 8.18 -31.49 5.71
N THR A 538 8.56 -32.52 4.95
CA THR A 538 9.86 -33.18 5.09
C THR A 538 10.92 -32.36 4.35
N ASN A 539 12.11 -32.23 4.96
CA ASN A 539 13.19 -31.40 4.42
C ASN A 539 12.71 -29.95 4.15
N ASP A 540 11.90 -29.40 5.07
CA ASP A 540 11.46 -28.02 5.00
C ASP A 540 12.59 -27.07 5.41
N GLY A 541 12.71 -25.95 4.70
CA GLY A 541 13.82 -25.03 4.84
C GLY A 541 13.85 -23.97 3.75
N PRO A 542 14.76 -22.98 3.84
CA PRO A 542 14.86 -21.87 2.90
C PRO A 542 15.17 -22.33 1.46
N TRP A 543 15.78 -23.50 1.27
CA TRP A 543 16.02 -24.10 -0.03
C TRP A 543 14.76 -24.53 -0.79
N ASN A 544 13.57 -24.52 -0.18
CA ASN A 544 12.30 -24.68 -0.87
C ASN A 544 11.59 -23.34 -1.13
N SER A 545 12.19 -22.22 -0.74
CA SER A 545 11.66 -20.87 -0.90
C SER A 545 12.12 -20.19 -2.20
N PHE A 546 11.75 -18.92 -2.37
CA PHE A 546 11.89 -18.10 -3.56
C PHE A 546 13.14 -17.22 -3.61
N LEU A 547 13.71 -16.89 -2.45
CA LEU A 547 14.74 -15.87 -2.33
C LEU A 547 16.15 -16.45 -2.46
N SER A 548 17.07 -15.71 -3.05
CA SER A 548 18.50 -15.98 -3.00
C SER A 548 19.33 -14.69 -2.91
N LEU A 549 20.47 -14.77 -2.20
CA LEU A 549 21.44 -13.68 -2.11
C LEU A 549 22.47 -13.69 -3.27
N ARG A 550 22.43 -14.71 -4.13
CA ARG A 550 23.32 -14.88 -5.28
C ARG A 550 22.52 -15.13 -6.55
N GLN A 551 22.99 -14.60 -7.67
CA GLN A 551 22.29 -14.69 -8.95
C GLN A 551 21.93 -16.15 -9.30
N THR A 552 20.68 -16.37 -9.74
CA THR A 552 20.23 -17.67 -10.23
C THR A 552 20.52 -17.78 -11.71
N ASN A 553 21.24 -18.83 -12.11
CA ASN A 553 21.74 -19.00 -13.48
C ASN A 553 21.06 -20.16 -14.25
N VAL A 554 19.92 -20.67 -13.75
CA VAL A 554 19.16 -21.78 -14.35
C VAL A 554 17.66 -21.48 -14.35
N ILE A 555 16.92 -22.02 -15.31
CA ILE A 555 15.44 -21.95 -15.31
C ILE A 555 14.81 -23.09 -14.49
N LYS A 556 15.48 -24.25 -14.46
CA LYS A 556 15.04 -25.47 -13.77
C LYS A 556 16.20 -26.10 -13.01
N ILE A 557 15.95 -26.56 -11.78
CA ILE A 557 16.93 -27.36 -11.02
C ILE A 557 16.66 -28.83 -11.29
N THR A 558 17.58 -29.50 -11.99
CA THR A 558 17.41 -30.90 -12.36
C THR A 558 18.40 -31.81 -11.65
N PRO A 559 17.95 -32.85 -10.94
CA PRO A 559 18.85 -33.82 -10.33
C PRO A 559 19.74 -34.52 -11.36
N PRO A 560 21.02 -34.81 -11.04
CA PRO A 560 21.92 -35.54 -11.92
C PRO A 560 21.29 -36.87 -12.39
N GLY A 561 21.35 -37.12 -13.70
CA GLY A 561 20.76 -38.32 -14.33
C GLY A 561 19.28 -38.19 -14.75
N TYR A 562 18.59 -37.11 -14.39
CA TYR A 562 17.15 -36.92 -14.68
C TYR A 562 16.85 -35.83 -15.74
N GLY A 563 17.86 -35.38 -16.49
CA GLY A 563 17.76 -34.26 -17.47
C GLY A 563 16.59 -34.34 -18.45
N ASN A 564 16.39 -35.50 -19.09
CA ASN A 564 15.30 -35.74 -20.05
C ASN A 564 14.24 -36.72 -19.49
N ALA A 565 14.26 -36.97 -18.18
CA ALA A 565 13.30 -37.84 -17.52
C ALA A 565 11.98 -37.11 -17.29
N ALA A 566 10.86 -37.84 -17.35
CA ALA A 566 9.59 -37.30 -16.87
C ALA A 566 9.69 -36.93 -15.40
N SER A 567 9.17 -35.76 -15.04
CA SER A 567 9.26 -35.24 -13.67
C SER A 567 8.74 -36.22 -12.63
N HIS A 568 7.70 -37.00 -12.97
CA HIS A 568 7.09 -37.98 -12.08
C HIS A 568 8.04 -39.13 -11.66
N LEU A 569 9.11 -39.41 -12.42
CA LEU A 569 10.12 -40.46 -12.17
C LEU A 569 11.17 -40.05 -11.14
N VAL A 570 11.35 -38.74 -10.90
CA VAL A 570 12.20 -38.27 -9.81
C VAL A 570 11.54 -38.69 -8.49
N PRO A 571 12.30 -39.21 -7.50
CA PRO A 571 11.76 -39.49 -6.17
C PRO A 571 11.18 -38.22 -5.54
N ASP A 572 9.95 -38.29 -5.03
CA ASP A 572 9.33 -37.18 -4.30
C ASP A 572 10.12 -36.80 -3.04
N SER A 573 10.74 -37.78 -2.39
CA SER A 573 11.61 -37.63 -1.21
C SER A 573 12.99 -37.03 -1.47
N THR A 574 13.29 -36.61 -2.70
CA THR A 574 14.58 -36.00 -3.05
C THR A 574 14.87 -34.75 -2.21
N VAL A 575 16.13 -34.65 -1.76
CA VAL A 575 16.64 -33.49 -1.00
C VAL A 575 17.43 -32.53 -1.88
N TYR A 576 17.47 -32.74 -3.19
CA TYR A 576 18.38 -32.06 -4.10
C TYR A 576 18.18 -30.53 -4.19
N ASN A 577 17.00 -30.01 -3.84
CA ASN A 577 16.81 -28.56 -3.67
C ASN A 577 17.78 -27.97 -2.63
N ARG A 578 17.98 -28.68 -1.51
CA ARG A 578 18.90 -28.31 -0.43
C ARG A 578 20.35 -28.47 -0.85
N ASP A 579 20.67 -29.59 -1.50
CA ASP A 579 22.04 -29.87 -1.92
C ASP A 579 22.50 -28.80 -2.93
N TYR A 580 21.68 -28.51 -3.96
CA TYR A 580 21.93 -27.42 -4.91
C TYR A 580 22.06 -26.05 -4.22
N TRP A 581 21.21 -25.76 -3.23
CA TRP A 581 21.24 -24.52 -2.48
C TRP A 581 22.57 -24.32 -1.73
N ASN A 582 23.04 -25.37 -1.05
CA ASN A 582 24.28 -25.36 -0.28
C ASN A 582 25.50 -25.30 -1.19
N GLU A 583 25.57 -26.16 -2.23
CA GLU A 583 26.67 -26.21 -3.19
C GLU A 583 26.88 -24.87 -3.92
N ASN A 584 25.81 -24.09 -4.10
CA ASN A 584 25.84 -22.80 -4.78
C ASN A 584 25.73 -21.60 -3.83
N ASN A 585 25.86 -21.80 -2.50
CA ASN A 585 25.84 -20.76 -1.48
C ASN A 585 24.67 -19.77 -1.59
N LYS A 586 23.47 -20.26 -1.93
CA LYS A 586 22.32 -19.41 -2.27
C LYS A 586 21.73 -18.64 -1.08
N GLY A 587 21.98 -19.12 0.14
CA GLY A 587 21.41 -18.59 1.38
C GLY A 587 22.22 -17.54 2.12
N TRP A 588 23.49 -17.34 1.75
CA TRP A 588 24.39 -16.43 2.46
C TRP A 588 25.35 -15.71 1.52
N ARG A 589 25.79 -14.52 1.91
CA ARG A 589 26.75 -13.69 1.17
C ARG A 589 27.55 -12.79 2.10
N ILE A 590 28.82 -12.59 1.76
CA ILE A 590 29.72 -11.63 2.41
C ILE A 590 29.95 -10.48 1.43
N TYR A 591 29.82 -9.25 1.92
CA TYR A 591 30.12 -8.03 1.19
C TYR A 591 31.35 -7.38 1.81
N ASP A 592 32.40 -7.22 1.02
CA ASP A 592 33.65 -6.57 1.39
C ASP A 592 33.50 -5.06 1.16
N LEU A 593 33.65 -4.27 2.23
CA LEU A 593 33.53 -2.82 2.17
C LEU A 593 34.77 -2.15 1.55
N ASN A 594 35.91 -2.84 1.49
CA ASN A 594 37.18 -2.33 0.96
C ASN A 594 37.41 -2.68 -0.51
N ASN A 595 36.74 -3.70 -1.06
CA ASN A 595 36.99 -4.19 -2.42
C ASN A 595 35.75 -4.21 -3.34
N PRO A 596 35.19 -3.05 -3.71
CA PRO A 596 34.01 -3.00 -4.58
C PRO A 596 34.30 -3.34 -6.06
N LYS A 597 35.56 -3.48 -6.50
CA LYS A 597 35.92 -3.70 -7.92
C LYS A 597 37.15 -4.60 -8.07
N GLY A 598 36.97 -5.84 -8.52
CA GLY A 598 38.09 -6.65 -9.02
C GLY A 598 37.97 -8.15 -8.86
N ASP A 599 37.06 -8.67 -8.01
CA ASP A 599 36.88 -10.11 -7.86
C ASP A 599 35.92 -10.67 -8.95
N PRO A 600 36.37 -11.56 -9.84
CA PRO A 600 35.52 -12.22 -10.83
C PRO A 600 34.35 -12.98 -10.19
N SER A 601 34.48 -13.45 -8.93
CA SER A 601 33.42 -14.15 -8.19
C SER A 601 32.19 -13.26 -7.98
N ILE A 602 32.39 -11.95 -7.79
CA ILE A 602 31.32 -10.96 -7.62
C ILE A 602 30.43 -10.88 -8.87
N SER A 603 30.99 -11.10 -10.06
CA SER A 603 30.21 -11.09 -11.31
C SER A 603 29.26 -12.28 -11.43
N LYS A 604 29.69 -13.49 -11.01
CA LYS A 604 28.89 -14.72 -11.07
C LYS A 604 27.72 -14.71 -10.08
N ASP A 605 27.94 -14.13 -8.91
CA ASP A 605 26.94 -14.06 -7.84
C ASP A 605 26.12 -12.77 -7.87
N GLY A 606 26.49 -11.83 -8.75
CA GLY A 606 25.80 -10.57 -9.00
C GLY A 606 26.48 -9.40 -8.31
N VAL A 607 26.69 -8.31 -9.04
CA VAL A 607 27.50 -7.16 -8.59
C VAL A 607 26.80 -6.33 -7.52
N TYR A 608 27.54 -5.96 -6.46
CA TYR A 608 27.15 -4.95 -5.46
C TYR A 608 28.13 -3.77 -5.53
N THR A 609 27.74 -2.62 -5.00
CA THR A 609 28.59 -1.44 -4.91
C THR A 609 28.62 -0.91 -3.49
N VAL A 610 29.77 -0.36 -3.10
CA VAL A 610 29.95 0.32 -1.81
C VAL A 610 30.33 1.75 -2.12
N ASN A 611 29.50 2.70 -1.66
CA ASN A 611 29.77 4.12 -1.74
C ASN A 611 30.14 4.64 -0.35
N HIS A 612 31.11 5.53 -0.28
CA HIS A 612 31.53 6.16 0.96
C HIS A 612 31.11 7.63 0.95
N VAL A 613 30.28 8.04 1.91
CA VAL A 613 29.78 9.41 2.06
C VAL A 613 30.21 9.90 3.44
N GLY A 614 31.23 10.75 3.50
CA GLY A 614 31.79 11.21 4.78
C GLY A 614 32.46 10.08 5.56
N SER A 615 31.87 9.67 6.68
CA SER A 615 32.28 8.52 7.52
C SER A 615 31.30 7.34 7.43
N GLU A 616 30.38 7.38 6.48
CA GLU A 616 29.30 6.39 6.33
C GLU A 616 29.49 5.57 5.05
N TYR A 617 29.01 4.33 5.10
CA TYR A 617 29.00 3.45 3.93
C TYR A 617 27.56 3.22 3.46
N VAL A 618 27.37 3.23 2.14
CA VAL A 618 26.13 2.84 1.49
C VAL A 618 26.43 1.61 0.62
N LEU A 619 25.94 0.46 1.07
CA LEU A 619 26.01 -0.80 0.34
C LEU A 619 24.76 -0.96 -0.53
N VAL A 620 24.93 -1.01 -1.84
CA VAL A 620 23.85 -1.31 -2.79
C VAL A 620 24.06 -2.72 -3.34
N PHE A 621 23.13 -3.61 -3.05
CA PHE A 621 23.30 -5.04 -3.31
C PHE A 621 22.05 -5.66 -3.96
N PRO A 622 22.22 -6.69 -4.80
CA PRO A 622 21.11 -7.34 -5.44
C PRO A 622 20.54 -8.50 -4.61
N LEU A 623 19.21 -8.62 -4.62
CA LEU A 623 18.48 -9.81 -4.18
C LEU A 623 17.80 -10.46 -5.39
N TYR A 624 17.71 -11.79 -5.39
CA TYR A 624 17.23 -12.56 -6.54
C TYR A 624 16.05 -13.45 -6.19
N THR A 625 15.10 -13.57 -7.11
CA THR A 625 14.21 -14.72 -7.13
C THR A 625 14.91 -15.93 -7.76
N ARG A 626 14.48 -17.12 -7.37
CA ARG A 626 15.05 -18.39 -7.82
C ARG A 626 14.49 -18.87 -9.15
N ALA A 627 14.96 -20.04 -9.57
CA ALA A 627 14.59 -20.73 -10.80
C ALA A 627 13.06 -20.91 -10.90
N LYS A 628 12.53 -20.89 -12.13
CA LYS A 628 11.11 -21.07 -12.42
C LYS A 628 10.59 -22.35 -11.79
N GLU A 629 11.32 -23.42 -12.00
CA GLU A 629 11.09 -24.71 -11.38
C GLU A 629 12.29 -24.99 -10.50
N LEU A 630 12.06 -25.33 -9.23
CA LEU A 630 13.11 -26.04 -8.50
C LEU A 630 13.13 -27.48 -9.03
N VAL A 631 13.33 -28.50 -8.22
CA VAL A 631 13.09 -29.87 -8.71
C VAL A 631 11.59 -30.04 -9.01
N THR A 632 11.21 -30.14 -10.29
CA THR A 632 9.80 -30.14 -10.76
C THR A 632 8.90 -31.09 -9.97
N LYS A 633 9.38 -32.30 -9.65
CA LYS A 633 8.64 -33.29 -8.84
C LYS A 633 8.24 -32.77 -7.45
N THR A 634 9.10 -31.97 -6.82
CA THR A 634 8.85 -31.43 -5.47
C THR A 634 7.71 -30.40 -5.47
N GLY A 635 7.38 -29.83 -6.64
CA GLY A 635 6.39 -28.77 -6.81
C GLY A 635 6.86 -27.38 -6.39
N PHE A 636 8.01 -27.26 -5.70
CA PHE A 636 8.56 -25.98 -5.29
C PHE A 636 9.03 -25.13 -6.48
N THR A 637 8.84 -23.82 -6.36
CA THR A 637 9.07 -22.84 -7.42
C THR A 637 9.58 -21.52 -6.86
N GLY A 638 10.50 -20.88 -7.61
CA GLY A 638 10.93 -19.51 -7.37
C GLY A 638 9.88 -18.46 -7.70
N ASN A 639 8.87 -18.79 -8.51
CA ASN A 639 7.69 -17.94 -8.73
C ASN A 639 6.73 -18.04 -7.57
N ASN A 640 5.99 -16.97 -7.28
CA ASN A 640 4.84 -17.09 -6.39
C ASN A 640 3.71 -17.87 -7.11
N PRO A 641 3.30 -19.06 -6.62
CA PRO A 641 2.20 -19.81 -7.22
C PRO A 641 0.81 -19.31 -6.75
N TYR A 642 0.76 -18.48 -5.71
CA TYR A 642 -0.49 -18.01 -5.09
C TYR A 642 -0.96 -16.69 -5.69
N PHE A 643 -2.26 -16.61 -5.99
CA PHE A 643 -2.87 -15.43 -6.61
C PHE A 643 -3.22 -14.35 -5.59
N ALA A 644 -3.70 -14.75 -4.41
CA ALA A 644 -4.16 -13.82 -3.38
C ALA A 644 -3.15 -13.53 -2.27
N HIS A 645 -2.09 -14.33 -2.17
CA HIS A 645 -1.18 -14.25 -1.03
C HIS A 645 0.28 -14.06 -1.48
N PRO A 646 1.02 -13.14 -0.85
CA PRO A 646 2.46 -13.06 -1.04
C PRO A 646 3.17 -14.23 -0.36
N ARG A 647 4.49 -14.31 -0.55
CA ARG A 647 5.40 -15.11 0.29
C ARG A 647 6.41 -14.17 0.96
N LYS A 648 6.89 -14.54 2.14
CA LYS A 648 7.83 -13.71 2.90
C LYS A 648 9.07 -14.49 3.30
N MET A 649 10.23 -13.87 3.16
CA MET A 649 11.51 -14.35 3.68
C MET A 649 12.22 -13.22 4.40
N LYS A 650 13.07 -13.53 5.37
CA LYS A 650 13.84 -12.54 6.13
C LYS A 650 15.32 -12.68 5.84
N VAL A 651 16.04 -11.57 5.76
CA VAL A 651 17.50 -11.52 5.62
C VAL A 651 18.08 -10.80 6.82
N ARG A 652 19.01 -11.44 7.53
CA ARG A 652 19.79 -10.80 8.60
C ARG A 652 21.09 -10.26 8.03
N PHE A 653 21.35 -8.98 8.23
CA PHE A 653 22.64 -8.34 7.97
C PHE A 653 23.38 -8.18 9.30
N SER A 654 24.68 -8.49 9.30
CA SER A 654 25.53 -8.45 10.49
C SER A 654 26.84 -7.74 10.17
N ALA A 655 27.27 -6.87 11.08
CA ALA A 655 28.55 -6.16 10.99
C ALA A 655 29.18 -6.06 12.38
N HIS A 656 30.51 -6.11 12.44
CA HIS A 656 31.26 -5.89 13.68
C HIS A 656 31.59 -4.40 13.80
N MET A 657 30.94 -3.71 14.74
CA MET A 657 30.94 -2.25 14.81
C MET A 657 31.35 -1.74 16.19
N LYS A 658 31.98 -0.58 16.25
CA LYS A 658 32.38 0.08 17.49
C LYS A 658 31.16 0.52 18.29
N GLY A 659 31.06 0.06 19.53
CA GLY A 659 30.12 0.55 20.53
C GLY A 659 30.84 1.24 21.69
N SER A 660 30.09 1.53 22.77
CA SER A 660 30.64 2.13 24.00
C SER A 660 31.73 1.27 24.67
N ASP A 661 31.63 -0.06 24.54
CA ASP A 661 32.49 -1.03 25.22
C ASP A 661 33.42 -1.79 24.23
N GLY A 662 33.76 -1.18 23.10
CA GLY A 662 34.57 -1.81 22.03
C GLY A 662 33.72 -2.37 20.87
N TYR A 663 34.33 -3.18 20.01
CA TYR A 663 33.67 -3.73 18.82
C TYR A 663 32.71 -4.87 19.17
N LYS A 664 31.44 -4.75 18.78
CA LYS A 664 30.37 -5.74 18.99
C LYS A 664 29.59 -5.99 17.71
N TRP A 665 29.04 -7.19 17.56
CA TRP A 665 28.16 -7.52 16.44
C TRP A 665 26.87 -6.71 16.53
N LYS A 666 26.54 -5.99 15.46
CA LYS A 666 25.24 -5.36 15.26
C LYS A 666 24.50 -6.07 14.15
N HIS A 667 23.18 -6.17 14.31
CA HIS A 667 22.31 -6.86 13.36
C HIS A 667 21.16 -5.97 12.93
N VAL A 668 20.76 -6.09 11.67
CA VAL A 668 19.50 -5.54 11.16
C VAL A 668 18.81 -6.57 10.28
N TYR A 669 17.49 -6.54 10.25
CA TYR A 669 16.67 -7.51 9.53
C TYR A 669 15.90 -6.84 8.41
N LEU A 670 15.84 -7.52 7.27
CA LEU A 670 15.05 -7.12 6.11
C LEU A 670 13.96 -8.17 5.85
N ASP A 671 12.69 -7.78 5.93
CA ASP A 671 11.59 -8.55 5.38
C ASP A 671 11.55 -8.37 3.86
N VAL A 672 11.70 -9.46 3.11
CA VAL A 672 11.56 -9.51 1.66
C VAL A 672 10.22 -10.15 1.33
N VAL A 673 9.31 -9.37 0.77
CA VAL A 673 7.98 -9.81 0.39
C VAL A 673 7.97 -10.08 -1.10
N GLN A 674 7.85 -11.36 -1.48
CA GLN A 674 7.51 -11.70 -2.85
C GLN A 674 6.03 -11.43 -3.08
N VAL A 675 5.74 -10.49 -3.97
CA VAL A 675 4.38 -10.07 -4.24
C VAL A 675 3.51 -11.21 -4.78
N ARG A 676 2.21 -11.03 -4.65
CA ARG A 676 1.17 -11.91 -5.19
C ARG A 676 1.36 -12.13 -6.69
N ARG A 677 0.97 -13.30 -7.20
CA ARG A 677 0.96 -13.53 -8.65
C ARG A 677 -0.10 -12.67 -9.32
N ILE A 678 0.34 -11.82 -10.25
CA ILE A 678 -0.55 -11.01 -11.09
C ILE A 678 -0.78 -11.73 -12.41
N GLU A 679 -2.05 -12.00 -12.74
CA GLU A 679 -2.44 -12.66 -13.98
C GLU A 679 -3.29 -11.80 -14.93
N ASN A 680 -3.91 -10.72 -14.46
CA ASN A 680 -4.88 -9.94 -15.21
C ASN A 680 -4.50 -8.44 -15.28
N PRO A 681 -4.27 -7.87 -16.47
CA PRO A 681 -4.12 -8.54 -17.76
C PRO A 681 -2.73 -9.18 -17.91
N LYS A 682 -2.57 -10.04 -18.91
CA LYS A 682 -1.28 -10.56 -19.39
C LYS A 682 -1.05 -10.29 -20.87
N GLY A 683 -2.10 -10.11 -21.67
CA GLY A 683 -1.94 -9.71 -23.06
C GLY A 683 -3.16 -9.02 -23.64
N VAL A 684 -2.93 -8.23 -24.68
CA VAL A 684 -3.94 -7.48 -25.43
C VAL A 684 -3.68 -7.68 -26.91
N TRP A 685 -4.55 -8.42 -27.57
CA TRP A 685 -4.39 -8.86 -28.94
C TRP A 685 -5.48 -8.23 -29.80
N ARG A 686 -5.12 -7.80 -31.01
CA ARG A 686 -6.03 -7.13 -31.94
C ARG A 686 -5.95 -7.74 -33.33
N LYS A 687 -7.06 -7.78 -34.06
CA LYS A 687 -7.06 -8.10 -35.50
C LYS A 687 -6.25 -7.07 -36.27
N ALA A 688 -5.64 -7.52 -37.37
CA ALA A 688 -4.81 -6.69 -38.24
C ALA A 688 -5.51 -5.37 -38.61
N GLY A 689 -4.76 -4.26 -38.57
CA GLY A 689 -5.30 -2.94 -38.90
C GLY A 689 -6.02 -2.23 -37.74
N SER A 690 -6.23 -2.89 -36.60
CA SER A 690 -6.99 -2.29 -35.49
C SER A 690 -6.22 -1.16 -34.79
N THR A 691 -6.93 -0.07 -34.52
CA THR A 691 -6.47 1.08 -33.73
C THR A 691 -7.18 1.17 -32.37
N GLU A 692 -7.99 0.18 -32.02
CA GLU A 692 -8.80 0.22 -30.80
C GLU A 692 -7.92 0.20 -29.55
N PRO A 693 -8.00 1.24 -28.69
CA PRO A 693 -7.20 1.31 -27.47
C PRO A 693 -7.64 0.25 -26.46
N PHE A 694 -6.86 0.10 -25.40
CA PHE A 694 -7.18 -0.76 -24.28
C PHE A 694 -6.79 -0.12 -22.95
N HIS A 695 -7.78 0.02 -22.07
CA HIS A 695 -7.59 0.56 -20.72
C HIS A 695 -7.09 -0.55 -19.80
N VAL A 696 -5.84 -0.40 -19.37
CA VAL A 696 -5.17 -1.28 -18.43
C VAL A 696 -5.36 -0.75 -17.01
N THR A 697 -6.00 -1.55 -16.18
CA THR A 697 -5.84 -1.51 -14.72
C THR A 697 -5.23 -2.84 -14.30
N LEU A 698 -4.07 -2.83 -13.66
CA LEU A 698 -3.47 -4.07 -13.16
C LEU A 698 -4.30 -4.59 -11.99
N MET A 699 -4.65 -5.88 -12.00
CA MET A 699 -5.59 -6.46 -11.04
C MET A 699 -4.96 -7.55 -10.16
N ARG A 700 -5.40 -7.65 -8.91
CA ARG A 700 -5.14 -8.82 -8.02
C ARG A 700 -6.42 -9.53 -7.64
N LEU A 701 -6.28 -10.80 -7.26
CA LEU A 701 -7.31 -11.51 -6.52
C LEU A 701 -7.15 -11.21 -5.02
N PRO A 702 -8.21 -10.77 -4.32
CA PRO A 702 -8.15 -10.49 -2.88
C PRO A 702 -8.12 -11.77 -2.05
N GLU A 703 -8.79 -12.83 -2.51
CA GLU A 703 -8.86 -14.12 -1.85
C GLU A 703 -8.69 -15.26 -2.86
N GLN A 704 -8.05 -16.34 -2.40
CA GLN A 704 -7.94 -17.59 -3.15
C GLN A 704 -8.77 -18.66 -2.44
N SER A 705 -9.91 -19.01 -3.02
CA SER A 705 -10.81 -20.05 -2.50
C SER A 705 -10.96 -21.21 -3.47
N ASN A 706 -11.47 -22.34 -2.97
CA ASN A 706 -11.62 -23.57 -3.74
C ASN A 706 -12.69 -23.50 -4.85
N GLU A 707 -13.60 -22.53 -4.76
CA GLU A 707 -14.73 -22.33 -5.68
C GLU A 707 -14.61 -21.00 -6.43
N GLN A 708 -13.54 -20.24 -6.16
CA GLN A 708 -13.28 -18.87 -6.62
C GLN A 708 -14.56 -18.01 -6.71
N THR A 709 -14.98 -17.51 -5.57
CA THR A 709 -16.23 -16.76 -5.39
C THR A 709 -16.05 -15.24 -5.36
N VAL A 710 -14.81 -14.76 -5.55
CA VAL A 710 -14.45 -13.34 -5.46
C VAL A 710 -13.89 -12.82 -6.77
N ASP A 711 -14.26 -11.59 -7.08
CA ASP A 711 -13.80 -10.84 -8.24
C ASP A 711 -12.43 -10.22 -7.99
N TYR A 712 -11.81 -9.75 -9.07
CA TYR A 712 -10.56 -9.01 -9.02
C TYR A 712 -10.76 -7.59 -8.47
N GLU A 713 -9.70 -7.07 -7.85
CA GLU A 713 -9.60 -5.68 -7.42
C GLU A 713 -8.33 -5.02 -7.97
N SER A 714 -8.32 -3.69 -8.02
CA SER A 714 -7.19 -2.90 -8.52
C SER A 714 -5.93 -3.12 -7.67
N PHE A 715 -4.79 -3.33 -8.33
CA PHE A 715 -3.49 -3.46 -7.68
C PHE A 715 -2.85 -2.09 -7.48
N LYS A 716 -2.65 -1.68 -6.22
CA LYS A 716 -1.98 -0.42 -5.86
C LYS A 716 -0.49 -0.63 -5.66
N SER A 717 0.32 0.30 -6.16
CA SER A 717 1.77 0.27 -5.99
C SER A 717 2.19 1.03 -4.74
N VAL A 718 2.85 0.37 -3.79
CA VAL A 718 3.58 1.02 -2.67
C VAL A 718 4.91 1.56 -3.21
N GLY A 719 4.99 2.87 -3.50
CA GLY A 719 6.06 3.51 -4.25
C GLY A 719 5.73 3.70 -5.73
N LYS A 720 6.49 4.55 -6.44
CA LYS A 720 6.21 4.90 -7.85
C LYS A 720 6.24 3.69 -8.77
N TRP A 721 5.47 3.78 -9.86
CA TRP A 721 5.39 2.76 -10.90
C TRP A 721 5.59 3.38 -12.31
N SER A 722 5.97 2.55 -13.27
CA SER A 722 6.16 2.95 -14.66
C SER A 722 5.70 1.86 -15.61
N ALA A 723 5.28 2.25 -16.81
CA ALA A 723 5.02 1.34 -17.91
C ALA A 723 5.86 1.77 -19.12
N GLU A 724 6.55 0.82 -19.75
CA GLU A 724 7.49 1.07 -20.84
C GLU A 724 7.30 0.06 -21.97
N VAL A 725 7.22 0.53 -23.21
CA VAL A 725 7.28 -0.33 -24.40
C VAL A 725 8.72 -0.84 -24.53
N VAL A 726 8.90 -2.14 -24.37
CA VAL A 726 10.19 -2.81 -24.41
C VAL A 726 10.78 -2.72 -25.82
N LYS A 727 12.08 -2.39 -25.92
CA LYS A 727 12.82 -2.40 -27.19
C LYS A 727 12.99 -3.81 -27.75
N GLY A 728 12.97 -3.97 -29.07
CA GLY A 728 13.16 -5.25 -29.77
C GLY A 728 11.92 -5.73 -30.53
N GLY A 729 10.74 -5.18 -30.22
CA GLY A 729 9.51 -5.44 -30.94
C GLY A 729 9.16 -4.37 -31.97
N ASP A 730 8.01 -4.55 -32.60
CA ASP A 730 7.46 -3.66 -33.59
C ASP A 730 6.83 -2.41 -32.95
N ASN A 731 6.86 -1.29 -33.67
CA ASN A 731 6.23 -0.05 -33.23
C ASN A 731 4.73 -0.07 -33.51
N ILE A 732 3.97 -0.82 -32.71
CA ILE A 732 2.51 -1.00 -32.88
C ILE A 732 1.67 -0.26 -31.84
N ILE A 733 2.29 0.19 -30.74
CA ILE A 733 1.59 0.79 -29.58
C ILE A 733 2.32 2.01 -29.01
N THR A 734 1.56 2.86 -28.35
CA THR A 734 2.06 3.90 -27.41
C THR A 734 1.23 3.87 -26.12
N LEU A 735 1.69 4.55 -25.07
CA LEU A 735 1.10 4.54 -23.74
C LEU A 735 0.59 5.93 -23.33
N SER A 736 -0.41 6.00 -22.48
CA SER A 736 -0.88 7.27 -21.89
C SER A 736 -1.32 7.07 -20.44
N THR A 737 -1.03 8.05 -19.57
CA THR A 737 -1.47 7.99 -18.16
C THR A 737 -2.95 8.30 -18.01
N THR A 738 -3.54 7.84 -16.92
CA THR A 738 -4.88 8.22 -16.45
C THR A 738 -4.77 8.99 -15.12
N PRO A 739 -5.79 9.79 -14.74
CA PRO A 739 -5.84 10.45 -13.43
C PRO A 739 -5.78 9.45 -12.27
N ASP A 740 -6.39 8.27 -12.42
CA ASP A 740 -6.40 7.25 -11.36
C ASP A 740 -5.00 6.71 -11.08
N GLY A 741 -4.20 6.47 -12.13
CA GLY A 741 -2.86 5.92 -11.97
C GLY A 741 -1.76 6.95 -11.72
N SER A 742 -1.89 8.16 -12.27
CA SER A 742 -0.90 9.24 -12.13
C SER A 742 -1.25 10.27 -11.06
N GLY A 743 -2.45 10.27 -10.50
CA GLY A 743 -2.93 11.31 -9.58
C GLY A 743 -3.50 12.52 -10.31
N ALA A 744 -4.62 13.08 -9.81
CA ALA A 744 -5.41 14.09 -10.50
C ALA A 744 -4.66 15.41 -10.81
N ASN A 745 -3.62 15.74 -10.03
CA ASN A 745 -2.86 16.99 -10.15
C ASN A 745 -1.58 16.86 -10.99
N ASN A 746 -1.27 15.66 -11.49
CA ASN A 746 -0.05 15.43 -12.25
C ASN A 746 -0.18 15.76 -13.73
N LYS A 747 0.95 16.12 -14.35
CA LYS A 747 1.00 16.44 -15.78
C LYS A 747 0.62 15.21 -16.61
N PRO A 748 -0.42 15.28 -17.46
CA PRO A 748 -0.80 14.17 -18.32
C PRO A 748 0.33 13.77 -19.29
N GLN A 749 0.53 12.47 -19.47
CA GLN A 749 1.49 11.90 -20.42
C GLN A 749 0.71 11.16 -21.52
N HIS A 750 0.85 11.59 -22.77
CA HIS A 750 0.08 11.04 -23.90
C HIS A 750 0.97 10.52 -25.01
N TYR A 751 0.60 9.38 -25.59
CA TYR A 751 1.27 8.73 -26.72
C TYR A 751 2.80 8.55 -26.52
N MET A 752 3.22 8.22 -25.31
CA MET A 752 4.63 8.03 -24.93
C MET A 752 5.04 6.56 -25.03
N THR A 753 6.32 6.28 -25.23
CA THR A 753 6.86 4.91 -25.10
C THR A 753 7.13 4.52 -23.65
N ARG A 754 7.19 5.51 -22.75
CA ARG A 754 7.33 5.31 -21.31
C ARG A 754 6.47 6.33 -20.56
N ILE A 755 5.74 5.86 -19.57
CA ILE A 755 4.93 6.65 -18.65
C ILE A 755 5.24 6.29 -17.20
N GLU A 756 4.90 7.19 -16.28
CA GLU A 756 5.06 7.03 -14.83
C GLU A 756 3.75 7.32 -14.12
N GLY A 757 3.56 6.68 -12.96
CA GLY A 757 2.52 7.01 -12.02
C GLY A 757 3.03 6.97 -10.58
N GLU A 758 2.18 7.44 -9.67
CA GLU A 758 2.57 7.77 -8.30
C GLU A 758 2.43 6.60 -7.32
N SER A 759 3.05 6.76 -6.15
CA SER A 759 2.87 5.85 -5.01
C SER A 759 1.43 5.85 -4.54
N GLU A 760 0.96 4.72 -3.99
CA GLU A 760 -0.39 4.49 -3.43
C GLU A 760 -1.55 4.61 -4.42
N HIS A 761 -1.25 4.78 -5.70
CA HIS A 761 -2.22 4.75 -6.79
C HIS A 761 -2.30 3.36 -7.46
N PRO A 762 -3.46 3.00 -8.04
CA PRO A 762 -3.57 1.83 -8.90
C PRO A 762 -2.62 1.95 -10.09
N ILE A 763 -2.11 0.84 -10.58
CA ILE A 763 -1.36 0.83 -11.85
C ILE A 763 -2.37 0.89 -12.98
N ASP A 764 -2.61 2.09 -13.49
CA ASP A 764 -3.69 2.40 -14.42
C ASP A 764 -3.22 3.28 -15.57
N PHE A 765 -3.43 2.83 -16.82
CA PHE A 765 -2.99 3.52 -18.03
C PHE A 765 -3.70 3.02 -19.31
N GLN A 766 -3.50 3.72 -20.42
CA GLN A 766 -4.01 3.33 -21.74
C GLN A 766 -2.91 2.77 -22.65
N ILE A 767 -3.22 1.68 -23.36
CA ILE A 767 -2.43 1.18 -24.50
C ILE A 767 -3.14 1.63 -25.79
N ASN A 768 -2.44 2.40 -26.61
CA ASN A 768 -2.97 2.94 -27.87
C ASN A 768 -2.35 2.22 -29.06
N PHE A 769 -3.14 1.44 -29.80
CA PHE A 769 -2.71 0.77 -31.03
C PHE A 769 -2.71 1.75 -32.22
N ASN A 770 -1.74 1.61 -33.12
CA ASN A 770 -1.62 2.49 -34.30
C ASN A 770 -2.07 1.85 -35.63
N GLY A 771 -2.63 0.63 -35.60
CA GLY A 771 -3.08 -0.10 -36.79
C GLY A 771 -2.01 -0.96 -37.47
N SER A 772 -0.72 -0.76 -37.17
CA SER A 772 0.36 -1.57 -37.75
C SER A 772 0.34 -2.99 -37.17
N GLU A 773 0.54 -3.99 -38.02
CA GLU A 773 0.73 -5.37 -37.59
C GLU A 773 2.09 -5.57 -36.92
N GLY A 774 2.15 -6.48 -35.94
CA GLY A 774 3.40 -6.80 -35.25
C GLY A 774 3.19 -7.18 -33.79
N PHE A 775 4.31 -7.15 -33.05
CA PHE A 775 4.39 -7.60 -31.66
C PHE A 775 5.12 -6.58 -30.78
N ALA A 776 4.56 -6.30 -29.61
CA ALA A 776 5.16 -5.42 -28.62
C ALA A 776 4.97 -5.98 -27.21
N ILE A 777 5.82 -5.56 -26.28
CA ILE A 777 5.69 -5.90 -24.86
C ILE A 777 5.70 -4.60 -24.07
N VAL A 778 4.74 -4.44 -23.17
CA VAL A 778 4.75 -3.37 -22.17
C VAL A 778 5.27 -3.95 -20.87
N LYS A 779 6.40 -3.44 -20.39
CA LYS A 779 6.95 -3.78 -19.07
C LYS A 779 6.48 -2.77 -18.05
N VAL A 780 5.70 -3.23 -17.10
CA VAL A 780 5.30 -2.49 -15.92
C VAL A 780 6.32 -2.76 -14.82
N ARG A 781 6.86 -1.70 -14.24
CA ARG A 781 7.68 -1.76 -13.03
C ARG A 781 6.97 -1.05 -11.89
N TYR A 782 6.81 -1.70 -10.76
CA TYR A 782 6.01 -1.21 -9.63
C TYR A 782 6.69 -1.54 -8.30
N HIS A 783 6.11 -1.05 -7.20
CA HIS A 783 6.71 -1.01 -5.87
C HIS A 783 8.11 -0.41 -5.88
N ASN A 784 8.22 0.87 -6.27
CA ASN A 784 9.51 1.50 -6.50
C ASN A 784 10.38 0.74 -7.51
N TYR A 785 9.76 0.34 -8.62
CA TYR A 785 10.41 -0.31 -9.77
C TYR A 785 11.16 -1.63 -9.45
N THR A 786 10.96 -2.24 -8.27
CA THR A 786 11.61 -3.50 -7.89
C THR A 786 10.84 -4.73 -8.39
N CYS A 787 9.54 -4.55 -8.67
CA CYS A 787 8.66 -5.59 -9.18
C CYS A 787 8.40 -5.39 -10.67
N GLU A 788 8.32 -6.48 -11.43
CA GLU A 788 8.07 -6.46 -12.87
C GLU A 788 6.80 -7.24 -13.24
N HIS A 789 6.06 -6.72 -14.20
CA HIS A 789 4.97 -7.42 -14.88
C HIS A 789 5.01 -7.06 -16.37
N ASP A 790 4.97 -8.06 -17.25
CA ASP A 790 4.97 -7.85 -18.71
C ASP A 790 3.57 -8.11 -19.29
N ILE A 791 3.09 -7.20 -20.14
CA ILE A 791 1.84 -7.27 -20.91
C ILE A 791 2.18 -7.43 -22.40
N PHE A 792 1.68 -8.50 -23.00
CA PHE A 792 2.00 -8.92 -24.36
C PHE A 792 0.99 -8.36 -25.36
N CYS A 793 1.44 -7.46 -26.24
CA CYS A 793 0.61 -6.75 -27.20
C CYS A 793 0.85 -7.26 -28.61
N ARG A 794 -0.22 -7.50 -29.37
CA ARG A 794 -0.12 -7.99 -30.75
C ARG A 794 -1.22 -7.40 -31.61
N ASN A 795 -0.86 -7.07 -32.85
CA ASN A 795 -1.80 -6.66 -33.88
C ASN A 795 -1.62 -7.56 -35.10
N GLY A 796 -2.68 -8.29 -35.49
CA GLY A 796 -2.67 -9.32 -36.53
C GLY A 796 -2.58 -10.75 -35.98
N TYR A 797 -3.41 -11.67 -36.51
CA TYR A 797 -3.57 -13.04 -36.00
C TYR A 797 -2.97 -14.14 -36.90
N GLY A 798 -2.16 -13.78 -37.90
CA GLY A 798 -1.52 -14.75 -38.80
C GLY A 798 -0.64 -15.79 -38.08
N ASP A 799 -0.29 -16.86 -38.78
CA ASP A 799 0.60 -17.90 -38.23
C ASP A 799 1.99 -17.31 -37.91
N VAL A 800 2.59 -17.75 -36.79
CA VAL A 800 3.79 -17.13 -36.23
C VAL A 800 4.97 -18.10 -36.27
N ASP A 801 6.04 -17.73 -36.99
CA ASP A 801 7.35 -18.37 -36.86
C ASP A 801 8.08 -17.77 -35.65
N ILE A 802 7.84 -18.32 -34.47
CA ILE A 802 8.33 -17.79 -33.20
C ILE A 802 9.86 -17.92 -33.05
N ASN A 803 10.45 -18.92 -33.69
CA ASN A 803 11.86 -19.28 -33.56
C ASN A 803 12.73 -18.85 -34.75
N ASP A 804 12.12 -18.34 -35.82
CA ASP A 804 12.79 -18.07 -37.09
C ASP A 804 13.41 -19.34 -37.70
N ASP A 805 12.76 -20.49 -37.48
CA ASP A 805 13.22 -21.80 -37.93
C ASP A 805 12.39 -22.38 -39.10
N GLY A 806 11.37 -21.63 -39.54
CA GLY A 806 10.45 -22.01 -40.61
C GLY A 806 9.22 -22.78 -40.14
N ILE A 807 9.07 -23.08 -38.84
CA ILE A 807 7.86 -23.69 -38.27
C ILE A 807 6.92 -22.57 -37.85
N LYS A 808 5.79 -22.44 -38.55
CA LYS A 808 4.80 -21.41 -38.28
C LYS A 808 3.66 -21.99 -37.44
N TRP A 809 3.48 -21.44 -36.25
CA TRP A 809 2.44 -21.83 -35.31
C TRP A 809 1.13 -21.12 -35.63
N SER A 810 0.05 -21.88 -35.72
CA SER A 810 -1.30 -21.30 -35.80
C SER A 810 -1.61 -20.49 -34.54
N SER A 811 -2.13 -19.27 -34.70
CA SER A 811 -2.66 -18.49 -33.58
C SER A 811 -3.94 -19.10 -32.99
N PHE A 812 -4.56 -20.03 -33.71
CA PHE A 812 -5.86 -20.64 -33.40
C PHE A 812 -5.73 -22.12 -33.05
N ASN A 813 -6.55 -22.59 -32.09
CA ASN A 813 -6.75 -24.01 -31.81
C ASN A 813 -7.66 -24.62 -32.89
N VAL A 814 -7.75 -25.96 -32.92
CA VAL A 814 -8.73 -26.65 -33.79
C VAL A 814 -10.11 -26.60 -33.13
N HIS A 815 -11.10 -26.10 -33.87
CA HIS A 815 -12.50 -26.15 -33.45
C HIS A 815 -13.13 -27.51 -33.76
N HIS A 816 -12.95 -28.02 -34.97
CA HIS A 816 -13.42 -29.34 -35.40
C HIS A 816 -12.68 -29.78 -36.67
N PHE A 817 -12.99 -30.99 -37.16
CA PHE A 817 -12.56 -31.44 -38.47
C PHE A 817 -13.77 -31.52 -39.41
N GLU A 818 -13.54 -31.28 -40.69
CA GLU A 818 -14.49 -31.54 -41.77
C GLU A 818 -13.86 -32.53 -42.76
N ASN A 819 -14.69 -33.12 -43.63
CA ASN A 819 -14.26 -34.07 -44.68
C ASN A 819 -13.42 -35.25 -44.15
N GLY A 820 -13.55 -35.60 -42.88
CA GLY A 820 -12.81 -36.66 -42.21
C GLY A 820 -11.58 -36.18 -41.44
N ASP A 821 -10.69 -35.38 -42.06
CA ASP A 821 -9.38 -35.04 -41.49
C ASP A 821 -8.89 -33.60 -41.78
N GLU A 822 -9.75 -32.70 -42.28
CA GLU A 822 -9.40 -31.30 -42.56
C GLU A 822 -9.68 -30.42 -41.32
N PRO A 823 -8.68 -29.81 -40.68
CA PRO A 823 -8.89 -29.04 -39.46
C PRO A 823 -9.52 -27.68 -39.75
N VAL A 824 -10.66 -27.41 -39.13
CA VAL A 824 -11.27 -26.08 -39.07
C VAL A 824 -10.83 -25.40 -37.78
N LEU A 825 -10.16 -24.26 -37.91
CA LEU A 825 -9.60 -23.51 -36.79
C LEU A 825 -10.66 -22.68 -36.05
N THR A 826 -10.35 -22.29 -34.81
CA THR A 826 -11.13 -21.31 -34.06
C THR A 826 -11.10 -19.93 -34.73
N GLN A 827 -12.08 -19.08 -34.41
CA GLN A 827 -12.20 -17.75 -35.03
C GLN A 827 -11.57 -16.63 -34.19
N SER A 828 -11.30 -16.91 -32.92
CA SER A 828 -10.58 -16.02 -32.01
C SER A 828 -9.31 -16.72 -31.48
N PRO A 829 -8.17 -16.02 -31.37
CA PRO A 829 -6.92 -16.62 -30.90
C PRO A 829 -6.96 -17.00 -29.41
N ILE A 830 -7.92 -16.45 -28.66
CA ILE A 830 -8.12 -16.76 -27.24
C ILE A 830 -9.16 -17.87 -27.02
N GLU A 831 -9.78 -18.41 -28.07
CA GLU A 831 -10.74 -19.51 -27.94
C GLU A 831 -10.04 -20.80 -27.52
N GLY A 832 -10.58 -21.49 -26.50
CA GLY A 832 -10.06 -22.79 -26.04
C GLY A 832 -10.06 -23.85 -27.16
N GLY A 833 -11.05 -23.82 -28.05
CA GLY A 833 -11.29 -24.84 -29.07
C GLY A 833 -11.97 -26.09 -28.50
N SER A 834 -12.07 -27.14 -29.31
CA SER A 834 -12.70 -28.40 -28.87
C SER A 834 -11.68 -29.37 -28.29
N LEU A 835 -12.18 -30.28 -27.44
CA LEU A 835 -11.39 -31.39 -26.92
C LEU A 835 -11.58 -32.63 -27.78
N PHE A 836 -10.50 -33.35 -28.06
CA PHE A 836 -10.51 -34.52 -28.93
C PHE A 836 -9.94 -35.72 -28.19
N ARG A 837 -10.56 -36.90 -28.34
CA ARG A 837 -9.95 -38.15 -27.90
C ARG A 837 -8.81 -38.53 -28.84
N ARG A 838 -7.79 -39.25 -28.35
CA ARG A 838 -6.62 -39.60 -29.18
C ARG A 838 -7.04 -40.36 -30.44
N GLY A 839 -6.69 -39.82 -31.60
CA GLY A 839 -7.00 -40.46 -32.89
C GLY A 839 -8.41 -40.17 -33.43
N SER A 840 -9.29 -39.53 -32.64
CA SER A 840 -10.69 -39.26 -33.01
C SER A 840 -10.84 -37.86 -33.61
N TYR A 841 -11.52 -37.77 -34.75
CA TYR A 841 -11.86 -36.49 -35.39
C TYR A 841 -13.20 -35.90 -34.91
N ILE A 842 -13.88 -36.59 -33.98
CA ILE A 842 -15.11 -36.09 -33.35
C ILE A 842 -14.72 -35.06 -32.28
N ALA A 843 -15.19 -33.83 -32.44
CA ALA A 843 -14.85 -32.72 -31.58
C ALA A 843 -15.83 -32.61 -30.41
N ILE A 844 -15.35 -32.70 -29.16
CA ILE A 844 -16.16 -32.39 -27.97
C ILE A 844 -16.14 -30.86 -27.79
N LEU A 845 -17.29 -30.24 -28.02
CA LEU A 845 -17.43 -28.78 -28.03
C LEU A 845 -17.26 -28.19 -26.63
N GLU A 846 -16.75 -26.96 -26.55
CA GLU A 846 -16.53 -26.23 -25.30
C GLU A 846 -17.85 -25.95 -24.52
N GLU A 847 -19.01 -26.00 -25.17
CA GLU A 847 -20.32 -25.91 -24.51
C GLU A 847 -20.51 -26.95 -23.39
N ASN A 848 -19.84 -28.10 -23.51
CA ASN A 848 -19.88 -29.15 -22.49
C ASN A 848 -19.08 -28.78 -21.23
N ASP A 849 -18.19 -27.80 -21.31
CA ASP A 849 -17.29 -27.45 -20.22
C ASP A 849 -18.07 -26.67 -19.16
N GLY A 850 -18.29 -27.33 -18.02
CA GLY A 850 -18.97 -26.77 -16.86
C GLY A 850 -18.08 -26.88 -15.63
N ALA A 851 -18.64 -27.31 -14.51
CA ALA A 851 -17.88 -27.46 -13.26
C ALA A 851 -16.80 -28.54 -13.35
N ILE A 852 -15.71 -28.33 -12.61
CA ILE A 852 -14.63 -29.30 -12.45
C ILE A 852 -15.16 -30.66 -11.98
N GLY A 853 -14.56 -31.74 -12.47
CA GLY A 853 -14.88 -33.11 -12.11
C GLY A 853 -16.11 -33.68 -12.80
N THR A 854 -16.90 -32.85 -13.49
CA THR A 854 -18.19 -33.23 -14.08
C THR A 854 -18.01 -34.06 -15.34
N ALA A 855 -18.53 -35.30 -15.31
CA ALA A 855 -18.78 -36.10 -16.50
C ALA A 855 -20.24 -35.97 -16.90
N LEU A 856 -20.51 -36.00 -18.21
CA LEU A 856 -21.86 -35.90 -18.76
C LEU A 856 -22.32 -37.28 -19.27
N SER A 857 -23.64 -37.52 -19.23
CA SER A 857 -24.25 -38.70 -19.86
C SER A 857 -24.08 -38.67 -21.38
N SER A 858 -24.06 -37.49 -21.98
CA SER A 858 -23.78 -37.25 -23.39
C SER A 858 -23.16 -35.87 -23.58
N TYR A 859 -22.32 -35.73 -24.60
CA TYR A 859 -21.58 -34.54 -24.96
C TYR A 859 -22.09 -34.00 -26.28
N GLN A 860 -22.27 -32.68 -26.38
CA GLN A 860 -22.45 -32.00 -27.65
C GLN A 860 -21.15 -32.09 -28.46
N VAL A 861 -21.24 -32.71 -29.63
CA VAL A 861 -20.07 -32.94 -30.49
C VAL A 861 -20.29 -32.39 -31.88
N MET A 862 -19.19 -32.02 -32.53
CA MET A 862 -19.14 -31.81 -33.97
C MET A 862 -18.56 -33.05 -34.64
N MET A 863 -19.30 -33.61 -35.57
CA MET A 863 -18.88 -34.76 -36.36
C MET A 863 -17.97 -34.31 -37.52
N PRO A 864 -17.13 -35.21 -38.07
CA PRO A 864 -16.26 -34.89 -39.21
C PRO A 864 -16.98 -34.54 -40.52
N ASP A 865 -18.30 -34.68 -40.57
CA ASP A 865 -19.16 -34.24 -41.69
C ASP A 865 -19.76 -32.84 -41.46
N GLY A 866 -19.34 -32.14 -40.39
CA GLY A 866 -19.83 -30.82 -40.00
C GLY A 866 -21.16 -30.83 -39.23
N SER A 867 -21.73 -32.01 -38.94
CA SER A 867 -22.99 -32.09 -38.18
C SER A 867 -22.79 -31.98 -36.67
N LYS A 868 -23.64 -31.19 -36.00
CA LYS A 868 -23.70 -31.10 -34.54
C LYS A 868 -24.68 -32.14 -33.98
N THR A 869 -24.24 -32.97 -33.04
CA THR A 869 -25.07 -34.03 -32.43
C THR A 869 -24.65 -34.31 -30.98
N SER A 870 -25.33 -35.25 -30.30
CA SER A 870 -25.00 -35.68 -28.94
C SER A 870 -24.45 -37.10 -28.91
N LYS A 871 -23.35 -37.33 -28.18
CA LYS A 871 -22.66 -38.62 -28.08
C LYS A 871 -22.22 -38.95 -26.65
N GLY A 872 -22.36 -40.20 -26.24
CA GLY A 872 -21.75 -40.71 -24.99
C GLY A 872 -20.22 -40.82 -25.12
N TRP A 873 -19.50 -40.85 -23.98
CA TRP A 873 -18.03 -40.88 -23.96
C TRP A 873 -17.41 -42.01 -24.80
N SER A 874 -18.00 -43.20 -24.74
CA SER A 874 -17.57 -44.37 -25.50
C SER A 874 -17.80 -44.23 -27.01
N GLU A 875 -18.78 -43.43 -27.43
CA GLU A 875 -19.09 -43.21 -28.85
C GLU A 875 -18.17 -42.17 -29.52
N VAL A 876 -17.43 -41.39 -28.72
CA VAL A 876 -16.42 -40.42 -29.21
C VAL A 876 -15.04 -41.09 -29.42
N ALA A 877 -14.90 -42.36 -29.02
CA ALA A 877 -13.69 -43.14 -29.20
C ALA A 877 -13.40 -43.44 -30.69
N VAL A 878 -12.15 -43.82 -30.99
CA VAL A 878 -11.80 -44.30 -32.32
C VAL A 878 -12.32 -45.71 -32.57
N THR A 879 -12.63 -46.02 -33.82
CA THR A 879 -12.97 -47.40 -34.24
C THR A 879 -11.74 -48.19 -34.71
N LYS A 880 -10.61 -47.51 -34.94
CA LYS A 880 -9.32 -48.08 -35.35
C LYS A 880 -8.17 -47.33 -34.66
N ALA A 881 -7.16 -48.06 -34.22
CA ALA A 881 -5.94 -47.47 -33.65
C ALA A 881 -5.25 -46.57 -34.70
N GLN A 882 -4.81 -45.38 -34.26
CA GLN A 882 -4.12 -44.40 -35.11
C GLN A 882 -2.86 -43.89 -34.42
N GLU A 883 -1.74 -44.57 -34.66
CA GLU A 883 -0.43 -44.14 -34.12
C GLU A 883 -0.04 -42.74 -34.61
N PHE A 884 -0.44 -42.40 -35.83
CA PHE A 884 -0.24 -41.09 -36.45
C PHE A 884 -1.59 -40.48 -36.77
N TRP A 885 -1.83 -39.26 -36.28
CA TRP A 885 -2.96 -38.49 -36.78
C TRP A 885 -2.66 -38.01 -38.19
N LYS A 886 -3.59 -38.20 -39.11
CA LYS A 886 -3.47 -37.73 -40.48
C LYS A 886 -4.32 -36.48 -40.65
N ILE A 887 -3.78 -35.51 -41.36
CA ILE A 887 -4.53 -34.41 -41.95
C ILE A 887 -4.25 -34.48 -43.45
N ASP A 888 -5.27 -34.45 -44.30
CA ASP A 888 -5.05 -34.42 -45.75
C ASP A 888 -4.48 -33.06 -46.18
N SER A 889 -3.16 -32.95 -46.13
CA SER A 889 -2.38 -31.79 -46.60
C SER A 889 -2.54 -31.44 -48.09
N LYS A 890 -3.36 -32.16 -48.87
CA LYS A 890 -3.49 -31.93 -50.33
C LYS A 890 -4.56 -30.92 -50.73
N LYS A 891 -5.31 -30.32 -49.81
CA LYS A 891 -6.29 -29.27 -50.10
C LYS A 891 -5.86 -27.95 -49.43
N ALA A 892 -5.39 -27.03 -50.27
CA ALA A 892 -5.00 -25.65 -49.98
C ALA A 892 -4.07 -25.43 -48.76
N ASP A 893 -2.78 -25.19 -49.04
CA ASP A 893 -1.66 -24.86 -48.12
C ASP A 893 -0.86 -26.08 -47.59
N SER A 894 -0.05 -26.66 -48.49
CA SER A 894 0.33 -28.08 -48.52
C SER A 894 1.34 -28.60 -47.48
N GLN A 895 1.45 -28.00 -46.29
CA GLN A 895 2.31 -28.50 -45.19
C GLN A 895 1.69 -28.39 -43.79
N ARG A 896 0.39 -28.10 -43.66
CA ARG A 896 -0.27 -28.07 -42.34
C ARG A 896 -0.35 -29.46 -41.72
N HIS A 897 -0.02 -29.56 -40.44
CA HIS A 897 -0.17 -30.78 -39.64
C HIS A 897 -0.45 -30.44 -38.18
N ILE A 898 -0.92 -31.43 -37.41
CA ILE A 898 -0.99 -31.33 -35.94
C ILE A 898 0.44 -31.20 -35.43
N ALA A 899 0.66 -30.31 -34.46
CA ALA A 899 1.98 -30.12 -33.88
C ALA A 899 2.53 -31.45 -33.35
N ALA A 900 3.74 -31.80 -33.74
CA ALA A 900 4.48 -32.92 -33.20
C ALA A 900 5.17 -32.50 -31.89
N ILE A 901 5.67 -33.47 -31.12
CA ILE A 901 6.41 -33.17 -29.89
C ILE A 901 7.72 -32.43 -30.20
N GLU A 902 8.31 -32.69 -31.36
CA GLU A 902 9.48 -31.99 -31.88
C GLU A 902 9.20 -30.49 -32.08
N ASP A 903 8.01 -30.12 -32.52
CA ASP A 903 7.61 -28.72 -32.65
C ASP A 903 7.53 -28.08 -31.27
N TYR A 904 6.84 -28.71 -30.32
CA TYR A 904 6.76 -28.21 -28.94
C TYR A 904 8.12 -28.13 -28.25
N ASN A 905 9.04 -29.03 -28.57
CA ASN A 905 10.42 -28.96 -28.08
C ASN A 905 11.14 -27.70 -28.56
N THR A 906 10.75 -27.09 -29.70
CA THR A 906 11.25 -25.77 -30.11
C THR A 906 10.73 -24.64 -29.22
N LEU A 907 9.71 -24.88 -28.39
CA LEU A 907 9.24 -23.90 -27.43
C LEU A 907 9.92 -24.06 -26.07
N ILE A 908 10.79 -25.07 -25.87
CA ILE A 908 11.43 -25.44 -24.60
C ILE A 908 12.96 -25.42 -24.79
N SER A 909 13.72 -24.99 -23.78
CA SER A 909 15.19 -25.00 -23.88
C SER A 909 15.69 -26.44 -23.95
N THR A 910 16.52 -26.77 -24.94
CA THR A 910 17.09 -28.13 -25.09
C THR A 910 18.28 -28.35 -24.15
N TYR A 911 18.32 -29.50 -23.48
CA TYR A 911 19.57 -30.08 -22.96
C TYR A 911 20.51 -30.44 -24.14
N PRO A 912 21.81 -30.14 -24.05
CA PRO A 912 22.81 -30.85 -24.84
C PRO A 912 22.91 -32.32 -24.36
N ASP A 913 23.26 -33.22 -25.29
CA ASP A 913 23.48 -34.64 -25.00
C ASP A 913 24.46 -34.83 -23.83
N ALA A 914 24.28 -35.94 -23.09
CA ALA A 914 24.88 -36.26 -21.79
C ALA A 914 26.44 -36.23 -21.70
N VAL A 915 27.14 -35.89 -22.78
CA VAL A 915 28.60 -35.90 -22.93
C VAL A 915 29.24 -34.53 -22.60
N SER A 916 28.47 -33.43 -22.58
CA SER A 916 29.04 -32.06 -22.49
C SER A 916 29.11 -31.45 -21.08
N GLY A 917 28.57 -32.12 -20.05
CA GLY A 917 28.63 -31.62 -18.66
C GLY A 917 27.80 -30.36 -18.38
N ILE A 918 26.99 -29.88 -19.33
CA ILE A 918 26.07 -28.76 -19.13
C ILE A 918 24.66 -29.30 -18.86
N THR A 919 24.20 -29.09 -17.63
CA THR A 919 22.87 -29.53 -17.16
C THR A 919 21.83 -28.41 -17.27
N GLY A 920 20.92 -28.49 -18.25
CA GLY A 920 19.52 -27.99 -18.16
C GLY A 920 19.24 -26.51 -18.40
N ASP A 921 18.17 -26.28 -19.18
CA ASP A 921 17.44 -25.02 -19.39
C ASP A 921 18.25 -23.71 -19.32
N ASP A 922 19.00 -23.48 -20.39
CA ASP A 922 19.79 -22.28 -20.64
C ASP A 922 18.94 -21.01 -20.45
N LEU A 923 19.39 -20.15 -19.54
CA LEU A 923 18.79 -18.82 -19.33
C LEU A 923 18.83 -17.95 -20.58
N ASP A 924 19.79 -18.19 -21.46
CA ASP A 924 19.96 -17.44 -22.70
C ASP A 924 19.04 -17.94 -23.81
N TYR A 925 18.38 -19.09 -23.62
CA TYR A 925 17.39 -19.58 -24.57
C TYR A 925 16.28 -18.55 -24.82
N LYS A 926 16.13 -18.13 -26.08
CA LYS A 926 15.31 -16.97 -26.47
C LYS A 926 13.81 -17.12 -26.19
N ILE A 927 13.29 -18.35 -26.13
CA ILE A 927 11.85 -18.58 -25.90
C ILE A 927 11.51 -18.67 -24.41
N LYS A 928 10.67 -17.74 -23.98
CA LYS A 928 10.17 -17.61 -22.61
C LYS A 928 8.65 -17.81 -22.56
N LYS A 929 8.11 -17.94 -21.34
CA LYS A 929 6.68 -18.16 -21.10
C LYS A 929 6.16 -17.18 -20.07
N ALA A 930 4.95 -16.71 -20.25
CA ALA A 930 4.23 -15.92 -19.28
C ALA A 930 2.79 -16.43 -19.16
N TYR A 931 2.25 -16.42 -17.95
CA TYR A 931 0.98 -17.07 -17.64
C TYR A 931 -0.02 -16.01 -17.16
N GLY A 932 -1.20 -15.96 -17.76
CA GLY A 932 -2.23 -14.99 -17.38
C GLY A 932 -3.39 -14.88 -18.36
N VAL A 933 -4.14 -13.80 -18.21
CA VAL A 933 -5.34 -13.49 -19.00
C VAL A 933 -4.99 -12.70 -20.25
N VAL A 934 -5.44 -13.16 -21.41
CA VAL A 934 -5.31 -12.43 -22.68
C VAL A 934 -6.69 -11.98 -23.16
N TYR A 935 -6.77 -10.72 -23.58
CA TYR A 935 -7.94 -10.11 -24.20
C TYR A 935 -7.74 -9.99 -25.71
N ALA A 936 -8.81 -10.17 -26.48
CA ALA A 936 -8.83 -10.04 -27.94
C ALA A 936 -9.72 -8.86 -28.38
N ASP A 937 -10.14 -8.84 -29.65
CA ASP A 937 -11.10 -7.86 -30.16
C ASP A 937 -12.45 -7.93 -29.41
N GLY A 938 -13.09 -6.77 -29.23
CA GLY A 938 -14.31 -6.60 -28.41
C GLY A 938 -14.04 -6.11 -26.98
N ALA A 939 -12.85 -6.37 -26.42
CA ALA A 939 -12.45 -5.90 -25.11
C ALA A 939 -11.73 -4.55 -25.19
N THR A 940 -12.25 -3.53 -24.49
CA THR A 940 -11.66 -2.18 -24.39
C THR A 940 -11.06 -1.87 -23.02
N VAL A 941 -11.34 -2.71 -22.02
CA VAL A 941 -10.86 -2.57 -20.63
C VAL A 941 -10.61 -3.93 -20.00
N VAL A 942 -9.73 -3.97 -19.01
CA VAL A 942 -9.53 -5.14 -18.14
C VAL A 942 -10.81 -5.45 -17.37
N GLN A 943 -11.23 -6.72 -17.36
CA GLN A 943 -12.42 -7.15 -16.63
C GLN A 943 -12.09 -7.43 -15.16
N SER A 944 -12.92 -6.93 -14.25
CA SER A 944 -12.82 -7.19 -12.81
C SER A 944 -13.53 -8.48 -12.41
N THR A 945 -14.60 -8.87 -13.10
CA THR A 945 -15.32 -10.10 -12.77
C THR A 945 -14.50 -11.33 -13.14
N PHE A 946 -14.37 -12.30 -12.23
CA PHE A 946 -13.48 -13.45 -12.42
C PHE A 946 -13.84 -14.28 -13.66
N GLU A 947 -15.13 -14.57 -13.83
CA GLU A 947 -15.65 -15.34 -14.97
C GLU A 947 -15.42 -14.58 -16.29
N ASP A 948 -15.64 -13.27 -16.31
CA ASP A 948 -15.47 -12.45 -17.51
C ASP A 948 -13.99 -12.29 -17.88
N ALA A 949 -13.10 -12.22 -16.90
CA ALA A 949 -11.66 -12.16 -17.15
C ALA A 949 -11.08 -13.49 -17.65
N THR A 950 -11.61 -14.64 -17.22
CA THR A 950 -10.94 -15.93 -17.44
C THR A 950 -11.69 -16.90 -18.35
N GLY A 951 -12.98 -16.66 -18.62
CA GLY A 951 -13.94 -17.65 -19.10
C GLY A 951 -14.59 -17.36 -20.45
N TYR A 952 -13.91 -16.70 -21.38
CA TYR A 952 -14.42 -16.51 -22.75
C TYR A 952 -14.91 -17.82 -23.40
N ASN A 953 -16.11 -17.80 -24.00
CA ASN A 953 -16.71 -18.91 -24.73
C ASN A 953 -17.42 -18.38 -25.99
N ARG A 954 -16.91 -18.75 -27.17
CA ARG A 954 -17.41 -18.20 -28.45
C ARG A 954 -18.92 -18.39 -28.65
N GLU A 955 -19.45 -19.58 -28.37
CA GLU A 955 -20.85 -19.92 -28.65
C GLU A 955 -21.84 -19.05 -27.85
N LYS A 956 -21.43 -18.58 -26.67
CA LYS A 956 -22.21 -17.67 -25.83
C LYS A 956 -21.88 -16.20 -26.05
N ASP A 957 -20.60 -15.88 -26.23
CA ASP A 957 -20.10 -14.52 -26.15
C ASP A 957 -19.84 -13.88 -27.53
N GLY A 958 -19.82 -14.66 -28.62
CA GLY A 958 -19.44 -14.22 -29.96
C GLY A 958 -17.93 -14.14 -30.17
N VAL A 959 -17.50 -13.76 -31.39
CA VAL A 959 -16.07 -13.67 -31.77
C VAL A 959 -15.40 -12.43 -31.17
N GLU A 960 -16.08 -11.29 -31.21
CA GLU A 960 -15.63 -10.03 -30.61
C GLU A 960 -16.30 -9.89 -29.23
N SER A 961 -15.59 -10.27 -28.18
CA SER A 961 -16.10 -10.31 -26.82
C SER A 961 -15.27 -9.42 -25.91
N TYR A 962 -15.92 -8.83 -24.91
CA TYR A 962 -15.25 -8.07 -23.87
C TYR A 962 -14.48 -8.96 -22.88
N LYS A 963 -14.71 -10.28 -22.91
CA LYS A 963 -14.12 -11.27 -22.00
C LYS A 963 -12.68 -11.65 -22.35
N GLY A 964 -11.96 -12.10 -21.34
CA GLY A 964 -10.60 -12.64 -21.46
C GLY A 964 -10.57 -14.18 -21.37
N MET A 965 -9.41 -14.75 -21.68
CA MET A 965 -9.11 -16.17 -21.49
C MET A 965 -7.80 -16.36 -20.75
N ARG A 966 -7.78 -17.29 -19.79
CA ARG A 966 -6.54 -17.70 -19.11
C ARG A 966 -5.70 -18.62 -20.01
N GLY A 967 -4.38 -18.43 -20.03
CA GLY A 967 -3.47 -19.32 -20.74
C GLY A 967 -2.00 -18.95 -20.63
N VAL A 968 -1.20 -19.51 -21.53
CA VAL A 968 0.24 -19.30 -21.59
C VAL A 968 0.59 -18.53 -22.85
N VAL A 969 1.21 -17.37 -22.68
CA VAL A 969 1.89 -16.64 -23.75
C VAL A 969 3.32 -17.18 -23.86
N VAL A 970 3.61 -17.89 -24.94
CA VAL A 970 4.96 -18.27 -25.33
C VAL A 970 5.50 -17.15 -26.21
N TYR A 971 6.67 -16.61 -25.88
CA TYR A 971 7.22 -15.47 -26.60
C TYR A 971 8.72 -15.57 -26.80
N ASN A 972 9.20 -14.95 -27.86
CA ASN A 972 10.61 -14.75 -28.11
C ASN A 972 11.08 -13.42 -27.49
N ARG A 973 12.06 -13.48 -26.59
CA ARG A 973 12.55 -12.29 -25.86
C ARG A 973 13.29 -11.28 -26.74
N GLU A 974 13.70 -11.66 -27.94
CA GLU A 974 14.54 -10.85 -28.84
C GLU A 974 13.70 -10.07 -29.84
N ASN A 975 12.67 -10.70 -30.41
CA ASN A 975 11.82 -10.11 -31.47
C ASN A 975 10.33 -10.02 -31.09
N HIS A 976 9.97 -10.40 -29.86
CA HIS A 976 8.62 -10.29 -29.26
C HIS A 976 7.51 -11.11 -29.93
N LYS A 977 7.82 -11.91 -30.96
CA LYS A 977 6.87 -12.83 -31.56
C LYS A 977 6.25 -13.72 -30.49
N GLN A 978 4.93 -13.83 -30.51
CA GLN A 978 4.17 -14.46 -29.42
C GLN A 978 3.06 -15.38 -29.92
N LEU A 979 2.87 -16.46 -29.17
CA LEU A 979 1.85 -17.50 -29.33
C LEU A 979 1.07 -17.64 -28.01
N PHE A 980 -0.24 -17.86 -28.09
CA PHE A 980 -1.08 -18.05 -26.92
C PHE A 980 -1.70 -19.45 -26.92
N LEU A 981 -1.53 -20.15 -25.80
CA LEU A 981 -2.08 -21.48 -25.55
C LEU A 981 -3.10 -21.37 -24.40
N PRO A 982 -4.42 -21.30 -24.71
CA PRO A 982 -5.46 -21.21 -23.69
C PRO A 982 -5.54 -22.50 -22.85
N VAL A 983 -5.98 -22.35 -21.59
CA VAL A 983 -6.22 -23.50 -20.70
C VAL A 983 -7.72 -23.83 -20.53
N GLY A 984 -8.57 -23.20 -21.34
CA GLY A 984 -10.02 -23.41 -21.35
C GLY A 984 -10.77 -22.50 -20.40
N LYS A 985 -12.05 -22.25 -20.69
CA LYS A 985 -12.88 -21.25 -19.98
C LYS A 985 -13.05 -21.47 -18.48
N THR A 986 -12.97 -22.71 -18.01
CA THR A 986 -13.03 -23.04 -16.58
C THR A 986 -11.64 -23.26 -15.97
N GLY A 987 -10.58 -23.06 -16.76
CA GLY A 987 -9.19 -23.32 -16.40
C GLY A 987 -8.73 -24.77 -16.58
N TYR A 988 -9.57 -25.65 -17.13
CA TYR A 988 -9.27 -27.09 -17.27
C TYR A 988 -9.34 -27.57 -18.73
N GLY A 989 -8.21 -27.58 -19.42
CA GLY A 989 -8.09 -28.00 -20.83
C GLY A 989 -7.91 -29.50 -21.02
N ARG A 990 -8.68 -30.33 -20.30
CA ARG A 990 -8.61 -31.80 -20.35
C ARG A 990 -9.90 -32.44 -19.82
N ARG A 991 -10.38 -33.48 -20.50
CA ARG A 991 -11.36 -34.44 -19.96
C ARG A 991 -10.71 -35.79 -19.76
N LYS A 992 -10.81 -36.34 -18.56
CA LYS A 992 -10.05 -37.52 -18.16
C LYS A 992 -10.79 -38.82 -18.49
N ALA A 993 -10.08 -39.79 -19.06
CA ALA A 993 -10.52 -41.18 -19.12
C ALA A 993 -10.12 -41.97 -17.86
N ASN A 994 -10.94 -42.95 -17.50
CA ASN A 994 -10.75 -43.85 -16.38
C ASN A 994 -9.78 -44.99 -16.76
N ASN A 995 -8.48 -44.72 -16.65
CA ASN A 995 -7.42 -45.61 -17.15
C ASN A 995 -6.86 -46.60 -16.11
N GLY A 996 -7.56 -46.87 -15.00
CA GLY A 996 -7.29 -48.00 -14.08
C GLY A 996 -5.98 -48.00 -13.26
N ALA A 997 -4.86 -47.45 -13.73
CA ALA A 997 -3.54 -47.59 -13.09
C ALA A 997 -3.14 -46.44 -12.15
N TRP A 998 -3.73 -45.24 -12.30
CA TRP A 998 -3.38 -44.04 -11.54
C TRP A 998 -4.58 -43.24 -11.03
N ALA A 999 -5.80 -43.78 -11.16
CA ALA A 999 -6.99 -43.19 -10.55
C ALA A 999 -6.99 -43.53 -9.05
N PRO A 1000 -6.84 -42.56 -8.14
CA PRO A 1000 -6.76 -42.87 -6.70
C PRO A 1000 -8.09 -43.38 -6.11
N ALA A 1001 -9.17 -43.50 -6.90
CA ALA A 1001 -10.41 -44.13 -6.45
C ALA A 1001 -11.16 -44.85 -7.58
N PRO A 1002 -11.89 -45.94 -7.28
CA PRO A 1002 -12.86 -46.58 -8.19
C PRO A 1002 -14.12 -45.71 -8.50
N LYS A 1003 -14.03 -44.37 -8.35
CA LYS A 1003 -15.15 -43.43 -8.39
C LYS A 1003 -15.04 -42.31 -9.44
N ASP A 1004 -13.96 -42.26 -10.22
CA ASP A 1004 -13.82 -41.21 -11.25
C ASP A 1004 -14.63 -41.56 -12.51
N PRO A 1005 -15.62 -40.73 -12.89
CA PRO A 1005 -16.41 -40.99 -14.09
C PRO A 1005 -15.62 -40.64 -15.35
N ASP A 1006 -15.79 -41.45 -16.38
CA ASP A 1006 -15.21 -41.25 -17.70
C ASP A 1006 -15.66 -39.93 -18.33
N GLY A 1007 -14.70 -39.16 -18.85
CA GLY A 1007 -14.93 -37.87 -19.50
C GLY A 1007 -15.09 -36.68 -18.56
N GLY A 1008 -14.77 -36.84 -17.27
CA GLY A 1008 -14.79 -35.77 -16.29
C GLY A 1008 -13.83 -34.61 -16.64
N LEU A 1009 -14.32 -33.37 -16.66
CA LEU A 1009 -13.51 -32.17 -16.95
C LEU A 1009 -12.54 -31.88 -15.79
N ARG A 1010 -11.24 -31.97 -16.02
CA ARG A 1010 -10.19 -31.66 -15.03
C ARG A 1010 -8.81 -31.70 -15.65
N TYR A 1011 -7.89 -30.89 -15.13
CA TYR A 1011 -6.49 -30.95 -15.50
C TYR A 1011 -5.76 -32.15 -14.86
N ALA A 1012 -5.84 -32.28 -13.53
CA ALA A 1012 -5.07 -33.26 -12.80
C ALA A 1012 -5.53 -34.70 -13.06
N SER A 1013 -4.62 -35.66 -12.89
CA SER A 1013 -4.91 -37.10 -13.01
C SER A 1013 -5.74 -37.69 -11.86
N ARG A 1014 -6.29 -36.86 -10.97
CA ARG A 1014 -7.01 -37.26 -9.74
C ARG A 1014 -8.17 -36.31 -9.43
N SER A 1015 -9.18 -36.79 -8.69
CA SER A 1015 -10.35 -36.01 -8.22
C SER A 1015 -10.25 -35.46 -6.80
N GLU A 1016 -9.22 -35.84 -6.05
CA GLU A 1016 -9.14 -35.57 -4.62
C GLU A 1016 -7.76 -35.08 -4.19
N VAL A 1017 -7.65 -34.62 -2.95
CA VAL A 1017 -6.40 -34.13 -2.33
C VAL A 1017 -5.26 -35.14 -2.40
N MET A 1018 -4.01 -34.68 -2.49
CA MET A 1018 -2.85 -35.57 -2.51
C MET A 1018 -2.61 -36.26 -1.15
N SER A 1019 -2.88 -37.57 -1.05
CA SER A 1019 -2.66 -38.38 0.16
C SER A 1019 -1.27 -39.05 0.12
N GLY A 1020 -0.61 -39.20 1.28
CA GLY A 1020 0.70 -39.87 1.42
C GLY A 1020 1.92 -39.02 1.03
N ALA A 1021 2.02 -38.59 -0.23
CA ALA A 1021 3.16 -37.83 -0.78
C ALA A 1021 3.16 -36.33 -0.41
N ARG A 1022 2.07 -35.82 0.17
CA ARG A 1022 1.91 -34.39 0.54
C ARG A 1022 2.98 -33.86 1.49
N LYS A 1023 3.63 -34.73 2.28
CA LYS A 1023 4.73 -34.33 3.16
C LYS A 1023 6.00 -33.96 2.38
N TYR A 1024 6.13 -34.40 1.13
CA TYR A 1024 7.26 -34.08 0.25
C TYR A 1024 6.90 -33.05 -0.83
N THR A 1025 5.63 -33.01 -1.23
CA THR A 1025 5.12 -32.20 -2.35
C THR A 1025 3.93 -31.33 -1.91
N PRO A 1026 4.08 -30.50 -0.86
CA PRO A 1026 2.93 -29.86 -0.21
C PRO A 1026 2.21 -28.86 -1.11
N LEU A 1027 2.88 -28.24 -2.08
CA LEU A 1027 2.25 -27.38 -3.08
C LEU A 1027 1.28 -28.14 -4.00
N PHE A 1028 1.44 -29.44 -4.19
CA PHE A 1028 0.52 -30.26 -4.97
C PHE A 1028 -0.65 -30.82 -4.15
N TYR A 1029 -0.81 -30.41 -2.89
CA TYR A 1029 -1.88 -30.86 -2.01
C TYR A 1029 -3.27 -30.73 -2.65
N ASP A 1030 -3.56 -29.58 -3.25
CA ASP A 1030 -4.83 -29.27 -3.91
C ASP A 1030 -4.72 -29.22 -5.43
N LEU A 1031 -3.69 -29.87 -6.01
CA LEU A 1031 -3.44 -29.91 -7.47
C LEU A 1031 -4.68 -30.31 -8.28
N TYR A 1032 -5.56 -31.14 -7.71
CA TYR A 1032 -6.81 -31.57 -8.34
C TYR A 1032 -7.78 -30.44 -8.70
N LYS A 1033 -7.62 -29.25 -8.11
CA LYS A 1033 -8.38 -28.01 -8.38
C LYS A 1033 -7.57 -26.96 -9.14
N ARG A 1034 -6.31 -27.25 -9.48
CA ARG A 1034 -5.44 -26.26 -10.10
C ARG A 1034 -5.63 -26.25 -11.62
N PRO A 1035 -5.61 -25.08 -12.26
CA PRO A 1035 -5.78 -24.98 -13.70
C PRO A 1035 -4.59 -25.57 -14.46
N GLY A 1036 -4.83 -25.93 -15.71
CA GLY A 1036 -3.85 -26.50 -16.61
C GLY A 1036 -4.51 -27.10 -17.84
N ALA A 1037 -3.70 -27.53 -18.80
CA ALA A 1037 -4.20 -28.10 -20.05
C ALA A 1037 -3.25 -29.16 -20.61
N ILE A 1038 -3.81 -30.05 -21.40
CA ILE A 1038 -3.05 -31.01 -22.20
C ILE A 1038 -3.27 -30.67 -23.68
N TYR A 1039 -2.20 -30.78 -24.47
CA TYR A 1039 -2.25 -30.62 -25.91
C TYR A 1039 -1.75 -31.89 -26.58
N TRP A 1040 -2.52 -32.42 -27.53
CA TRP A 1040 -2.10 -33.60 -28.28
C TRP A 1040 -0.93 -33.31 -29.20
N CYS A 1041 -0.06 -34.30 -29.34
CA CYS A 1041 0.94 -34.36 -30.40
C CYS A 1041 0.45 -35.25 -31.56
N GLU A 1042 0.99 -35.04 -32.76
CA GLU A 1042 0.65 -35.81 -33.96
C GLU A 1042 0.81 -37.33 -33.77
N ARG A 1043 1.88 -37.72 -33.06
CA ARG A 1043 2.38 -39.09 -32.93
C ARG A 1043 2.09 -39.68 -31.55
N TRP A 1044 1.73 -40.95 -31.53
CA TRP A 1044 1.79 -41.81 -30.35
C TRP A 1044 3.00 -42.74 -30.52
N LEU A 1045 3.83 -42.89 -29.48
CA LEU A 1045 5.11 -43.62 -29.59
C LEU A 1045 5.05 -44.93 -28.78
N ASP A 1046 5.22 -46.08 -29.44
CA ASP A 1046 5.15 -47.40 -28.77
C ASP A 1046 6.31 -47.58 -27.79
N ASN A 1047 5.97 -48.01 -26.58
CA ASN A 1047 6.90 -48.26 -25.48
C ASN A 1047 7.49 -49.69 -25.48
N ARG A 1048 7.11 -50.56 -26.44
CA ARG A 1048 7.44 -52.00 -26.45
C ARG A 1048 8.69 -52.42 -27.25
N ASN A 1049 9.33 -51.54 -28.02
CA ASN A 1049 10.43 -51.94 -28.90
C ASN A 1049 11.81 -51.66 -28.30
N GLU A 1050 12.35 -52.65 -27.57
CA GLU A 1050 13.75 -52.71 -27.14
C GLU A 1050 14.73 -53.09 -28.27
N ASN A 1051 14.22 -53.58 -29.41
CA ASN A 1051 15.01 -54.23 -30.48
C ASN A 1051 15.22 -53.41 -31.76
N LEU A 1052 14.90 -52.11 -31.76
CA LEU A 1052 15.46 -51.24 -32.79
C LEU A 1052 16.86 -50.89 -32.30
N GLY A 1053 17.91 -51.35 -32.99
CA GLY A 1053 19.31 -50.96 -32.77
C GLY A 1053 19.58 -49.47 -33.06
N ASP A 1054 18.62 -48.62 -32.72
CA ASP A 1054 18.56 -47.20 -32.93
C ASP A 1054 18.95 -46.50 -31.62
N PRO A 1055 20.01 -45.69 -31.60
CA PRO A 1055 20.31 -44.77 -30.51
C PRO A 1055 19.12 -43.85 -30.14
N LYS A 1056 18.10 -43.75 -31.01
CA LYS A 1056 16.84 -43.03 -30.81
C LYS A 1056 15.70 -43.89 -30.21
N SER A 1057 15.95 -44.80 -29.26
CA SER A 1057 14.89 -45.38 -28.41
C SER A 1057 14.10 -44.30 -27.64
N PRO A 1058 12.78 -44.43 -27.38
CA PRO A 1058 12.05 -43.54 -26.46
C PRO A 1058 12.55 -43.61 -25.03
N TYR A 1059 13.41 -44.56 -24.71
CA TYR A 1059 14.08 -44.68 -23.43
C TYR A 1059 15.52 -44.17 -23.47
N ILE A 1060 15.96 -43.55 -22.39
CA ILE A 1060 17.38 -43.28 -22.17
C ILE A 1060 18.01 -44.59 -21.69
N GLN A 1061 19.12 -45.04 -22.29
CA GLN A 1061 19.84 -46.27 -21.88
C GLN A 1061 20.43 -46.20 -20.47
N ASN A 1062 20.34 -45.07 -19.77
CA ASN A 1062 20.75 -44.95 -18.38
C ASN A 1062 19.75 -45.68 -17.48
N THR A 1063 20.20 -46.77 -16.85
CA THR A 1063 19.59 -47.27 -15.63
C THR A 1063 19.52 -46.11 -14.62
N ALA A 1064 18.38 -45.96 -13.95
CA ALA A 1064 18.32 -45.06 -12.80
C ALA A 1064 19.47 -45.43 -11.83
N PRO A 1065 20.07 -44.48 -11.08
CA PRO A 1065 21.14 -44.78 -10.13
C PRO A 1065 20.83 -45.90 -9.13
N THR A 1066 19.55 -46.27 -9.00
CA THR A 1066 19.00 -47.34 -8.16
C THR A 1066 18.85 -48.71 -8.84
N GLY A 1067 19.34 -48.91 -10.07
CA GLY A 1067 19.31 -50.20 -10.76
C GLY A 1067 17.93 -50.67 -11.25
N GLY A 1068 16.97 -49.74 -11.38
CA GLY A 1068 15.60 -49.98 -11.87
C GLY A 1068 15.35 -49.50 -13.32
N SER A 1069 14.13 -49.80 -13.79
CA SER A 1069 13.57 -49.65 -15.15
C SER A 1069 14.02 -48.46 -16.00
N GLN A 1070 14.00 -48.65 -17.32
CA GLN A 1070 14.32 -47.65 -18.34
C GLN A 1070 13.51 -46.34 -18.17
N ILE A 1071 14.17 -45.18 -18.29
CA ILE A 1071 13.57 -43.84 -18.14
C ILE A 1071 12.98 -43.38 -19.48
N PHE A 1072 11.68 -43.06 -19.52
CA PHE A 1072 11.03 -42.50 -20.71
C PHE A 1072 11.55 -41.08 -21.00
N ASN A 1073 11.91 -40.82 -22.25
CA ASN A 1073 12.38 -39.53 -22.72
C ASN A 1073 11.19 -38.62 -23.03
N VAL A 1074 10.99 -37.56 -22.23
CA VAL A 1074 9.86 -36.62 -22.41
C VAL A 1074 9.83 -35.92 -23.77
N ARG A 1075 10.95 -35.90 -24.50
CA ARG A 1075 10.98 -35.38 -25.89
C ARG A 1075 10.26 -36.27 -26.89
N LYS A 1076 9.81 -37.45 -26.45
CA LYS A 1076 9.08 -38.44 -27.25
C LYS A 1076 7.70 -38.67 -26.66
N SER A 1077 7.03 -37.60 -26.29
CA SER A 1077 5.69 -37.64 -25.72
C SER A 1077 4.61 -37.62 -26.79
N SER A 1078 3.47 -38.24 -26.50
CA SER A 1078 2.25 -38.15 -27.32
C SER A 1078 1.39 -36.93 -27.01
N ALA A 1079 1.73 -36.19 -25.95
CA ALA A 1079 1.06 -34.97 -25.54
C ALA A 1079 2.04 -34.03 -24.82
N LEU A 1080 1.68 -32.74 -24.78
CA LEU A 1080 2.32 -31.70 -23.98
C LEU A 1080 1.47 -31.42 -22.73
N ASP A 1081 2.13 -31.26 -21.59
CA ASP A 1081 1.55 -30.85 -20.31
C ASP A 1081 1.84 -29.37 -20.00
N ILE A 1082 0.78 -28.61 -19.70
CA ILE A 1082 0.85 -27.25 -19.20
C ILE A 1082 0.30 -27.23 -17.76
N ASN A 1083 1.22 -27.20 -16.80
CA ASN A 1083 0.89 -26.96 -15.40
C ASN A 1083 0.87 -25.45 -15.15
N TYR A 1084 -0.33 -24.86 -15.10
CA TYR A 1084 -0.49 -23.41 -14.93
C TYR A 1084 -0.12 -22.94 -13.52
N PHE A 1085 -0.21 -23.81 -12.51
CA PHE A 1085 0.03 -23.47 -11.11
C PHE A 1085 1.51 -23.32 -10.79
N THR A 1086 2.32 -24.35 -11.06
CA THR A 1086 3.78 -24.31 -10.84
C THR A 1086 4.57 -23.93 -12.08
N MET A 1087 3.89 -23.52 -13.16
CA MET A 1087 4.49 -23.06 -14.42
C MET A 1087 5.35 -24.13 -15.13
N GLY A 1088 4.96 -25.40 -14.96
CA GLY A 1088 5.52 -26.53 -15.71
C GLY A 1088 5.07 -26.49 -17.17
N PHE A 1089 5.98 -26.83 -18.08
CA PHE A 1089 5.73 -26.89 -19.52
C PHE A 1089 6.64 -27.97 -20.11
N GLU A 1090 6.15 -29.21 -20.20
CA GLU A 1090 6.96 -30.38 -20.59
C GLU A 1090 6.13 -31.44 -21.32
N GLY A 1091 6.79 -32.40 -21.97
CA GLY A 1091 6.11 -33.54 -22.59
C GLY A 1091 5.47 -34.47 -21.55
N TYR A 1092 4.30 -35.03 -21.87
CA TYR A 1092 3.46 -35.85 -20.99
C TYR A 1092 3.47 -37.36 -21.29
N GLU A 1093 4.53 -37.85 -21.93
CA GLU A 1093 4.73 -39.25 -22.29
C GLU A 1093 3.51 -39.82 -23.05
N ASN A 1094 3.12 -41.05 -22.74
CA ASN A 1094 1.86 -41.65 -23.19
C ASN A 1094 0.78 -41.65 -22.09
N ASN A 1095 0.93 -40.84 -21.04
CA ASN A 1095 0.06 -40.89 -19.86
C ASN A 1095 -1.38 -40.40 -20.14
N ALA A 1096 -1.59 -39.61 -21.20
CA ALA A 1096 -2.91 -39.22 -21.67
C ALA A 1096 -3.63 -40.31 -22.50
N SER A 1097 -2.91 -41.34 -22.96
CA SER A 1097 -3.43 -42.45 -23.78
C SER A 1097 -2.71 -43.75 -23.40
N TYR A 1098 -3.10 -44.33 -22.26
CA TYR A 1098 -2.39 -45.44 -21.61
C TYR A 1098 -2.60 -46.77 -22.35
N ASN A 1099 -1.55 -47.60 -22.43
CA ASN A 1099 -1.64 -48.98 -22.91
C ASN A 1099 -1.13 -49.94 -21.81
N THR A 1100 -1.92 -50.95 -21.47
CA THR A 1100 -1.48 -52.03 -20.58
C THR A 1100 -0.70 -53.05 -21.43
N PRO A 1101 0.51 -53.49 -21.03
CA PRO A 1101 1.24 -54.51 -21.79
C PRO A 1101 0.39 -55.79 -21.94
N GLY A 1102 -0.03 -56.11 -23.17
CA GLY A 1102 -0.53 -57.46 -23.49
C GLY A 1102 -1.81 -57.63 -24.33
N ASN A 1103 -2.59 -56.60 -24.69
CA ASN A 1103 -3.75 -56.81 -25.57
C ASN A 1103 -4.16 -55.56 -26.37
N ASP A 1104 -4.57 -55.79 -27.63
CA ASP A 1104 -5.27 -54.88 -28.57
C ASP A 1104 -4.95 -53.37 -28.45
N THR A 1105 -4.11 -52.87 -29.36
CA THR A 1105 -3.79 -51.44 -29.51
C THR A 1105 -5.04 -50.55 -29.49
N LEU A 1106 -6.18 -51.01 -30.02
CA LEU A 1106 -7.43 -50.26 -30.03
C LEU A 1106 -7.93 -49.90 -28.63
N THR A 1107 -7.71 -50.77 -27.63
CA THR A 1107 -8.16 -50.53 -26.24
C THR A 1107 -7.42 -49.36 -25.58
N GLY A 1108 -6.14 -49.14 -25.89
CA GLY A 1108 -5.38 -47.99 -25.39
C GLY A 1108 -5.81 -46.65 -26.01
N PHE A 1109 -6.14 -46.64 -27.30
CA PHE A 1109 -6.74 -45.46 -27.94
C PHE A 1109 -8.17 -45.18 -27.43
N ASN A 1110 -8.92 -46.23 -27.11
CA ASN A 1110 -10.26 -46.15 -26.52
C ASN A 1110 -10.25 -45.79 -25.03
N ASN A 1111 -9.08 -45.82 -24.38
CA ASN A 1111 -8.82 -45.38 -23.02
C ASN A 1111 -7.90 -44.13 -23.04
N SER A 1112 -8.25 -43.17 -23.88
CA SER A 1112 -7.57 -41.87 -23.97
C SER A 1112 -8.42 -40.75 -23.37
N ASP A 1113 -7.74 -39.78 -22.77
CA ASP A 1113 -8.29 -38.49 -22.39
C ASP A 1113 -8.82 -37.73 -23.62
N ALA A 1114 -9.54 -36.63 -23.42
CA ALA A 1114 -9.77 -35.63 -24.45
C ALA A 1114 -8.99 -34.35 -24.15
N ALA A 1115 -8.28 -33.83 -25.13
CA ALA A 1115 -7.32 -32.72 -24.99
C ALA A 1115 -7.34 -31.81 -26.24
N TYR A 1116 -6.70 -30.64 -26.15
CA TYR A 1116 -6.66 -29.66 -27.24
C TYR A 1116 -5.73 -30.07 -28.38
N ILE A 1117 -5.93 -29.47 -29.55
CA ILE A 1117 -5.09 -29.64 -30.72
C ILE A 1117 -4.65 -28.26 -31.24
N ARG A 1118 -3.35 -28.13 -31.49
CA ARG A 1118 -2.73 -27.00 -32.19
C ARG A 1118 -2.12 -27.50 -33.49
N THR A 1119 -2.16 -26.69 -34.55
CA THR A 1119 -1.54 -26.99 -35.85
C THR A 1119 -0.37 -26.08 -36.15
N VAL A 1120 0.54 -26.57 -36.98
CA VAL A 1120 1.70 -25.83 -37.50
C VAL A 1120 1.77 -25.98 -39.03
N THR A 1121 2.42 -25.05 -39.71
CA THR A 1121 2.76 -25.12 -41.13
C THR A 1121 4.28 -25.00 -41.31
N GLY A 1122 4.89 -25.82 -42.18
CA GLY A 1122 6.33 -25.79 -42.44
C GLY A 1122 7.01 -27.16 -42.49
N ARG A 1123 8.34 -27.16 -42.65
CA ARG A 1123 9.13 -28.35 -43.02
C ARG A 1123 9.01 -29.47 -41.97
N ARG A 1124 8.42 -30.60 -42.36
CA ARG A 1124 8.74 -31.91 -41.76
C ARG A 1124 10.24 -32.14 -42.00
N LYS A 1125 11.08 -31.94 -40.98
CA LYS A 1125 12.39 -32.62 -40.99
C LYS A 1125 12.06 -34.10 -40.94
N SER A 1126 12.19 -34.79 -42.07
CA SER A 1126 12.21 -36.24 -42.11
C SER A 1126 13.33 -36.69 -41.19
N SER A 1127 12.99 -37.15 -39.99
CA SER A 1127 13.86 -38.07 -39.29
C SER A 1127 13.63 -39.42 -39.95
N ASP A 1128 14.45 -39.72 -40.95
CA ASP A 1128 14.77 -41.11 -41.27
C ASP A 1128 15.19 -41.85 -39.99
#